data_AF-A0A938P6U6-F1
#
_entry.id   AF-A0A938P6U6-F1
#
_cell.length_a   1.000
_cell.length_b   1.000
_cell.length_c   1.000
_cell.angle_alpha   90.00
_cell.angle_beta   90.00
_cell.angle_gamma   90.00
#
_symmetry.space_group_name_H-M   'P 1'
#
loop_
_entity.id
_entity.type
_entity.pdbx_description
1 polymer ?
#
loop_
_entity_poly.entity_id
_entity_poly.type
_entity_poly.pdbx_seq_one_letter_code
_entity_poly.pdbx_strand_id
1 'polypeptide(L)'
;MGAFAIDKKFFDSVNKLGREAGRLIDSFIVKFMREGVNGGMEFEKVNGSYKRLLRTVRVNDKYRVVLVLDDKGNAVLLHAGEHEDAYRWATRRGCEVNARTGELQVFTVELKEAAPKVSAGRRAAAAARLFETRPTDQELLDLGVPEGLLGQVRQIVDEDDLLGREESFPQGVFDILLQVADGKPVGELLAVLRAEQAEKKPAGDNVADAIESNLASQGQFVFVSTEEELNAVRNATLAKWRVYLHASQRKIVQKRANGPIKVLGGAGTGKTVVAMHRAKHLLENVFTGGGRLLFTTFTKNLCADIRKLLATICSEATMARIDVVNLDQWALGYLRKQGIAVNPILAGDKRRELMVKALGRSAYDGPQDVSFFLHEWEQIVLAYQLASEGEYLRVPRIGQGTRVPGKDRKAIWSVFEQYRAILRTNNMMEPDEIMDCAAQLIAKEGGARSYAAVIVDETQDFSMPALRLVCALSGNRYDASLPNSLMLVGDAHQRIYGRRAVLNKCGINVRGRSAKLYLNYRSTEHIRRLAVALLEGVSVDDLDGESDNNKGYHSLVVGTKPEMVRFDGFEQEMDAVAKKLKEWATEDKRPLCDYAILCRTKEEVFAVGKALKRREIESLEIKTEEDDGIQKDAVSIATMHRAKGLEFVGVILPRLNRGVWPLKPAGFEGLDQVSQRAHLAGELSLLYVALTRAMKHVWLSGVGEVPDELTSCL
;
A
#
# COMPACT_ATOMS: atom_id res chain seq x y z
N MET A 1 -15.53 -22.80 29.41
CA MET A 1 -14.89 -23.08 28.12
C MET A 1 -13.61 -22.27 28.08
N GLY A 2 -12.48 -22.90 27.76
CA GLY A 2 -11.25 -22.15 27.50
C GLY A 2 -11.34 -21.37 26.18
N ALA A 3 -10.52 -20.35 26.02
CA ALA A 3 -10.36 -19.59 24.79
C ALA A 3 -9.92 -20.51 23.63
N PHE A 4 -10.52 -20.30 22.46
CA PHE A 4 -10.24 -21.05 21.23
C PHE A 4 -9.74 -20.10 20.14
N ALA A 5 -8.58 -20.42 19.56
CA ALA A 5 -8.00 -19.64 18.48
C ALA A 5 -7.43 -20.55 17.37
N ILE A 6 -7.32 -20.00 16.17
CA ILE A 6 -6.76 -20.71 15.01
C ILE A 6 -5.61 -19.89 14.43
N ASP A 7 -4.46 -20.53 14.22
CA ASP A 7 -3.33 -19.95 13.49
C ASP A 7 -3.71 -19.75 12.03
N LYS A 8 -3.36 -18.60 11.44
CA LYS A 8 -3.71 -18.31 10.03
C LYS A 8 -3.16 -19.33 9.04
N LYS A 9 -1.97 -19.88 9.29
CA LYS A 9 -1.30 -20.89 8.44
C LYS A 9 -1.94 -22.28 8.60
N PHE A 10 -2.82 -22.47 9.59
CA PHE A 10 -3.59 -23.71 9.74
C PHE A 10 -4.41 -24.00 8.48
N PHE A 11 -5.13 -23.00 7.94
CA PHE A 11 -5.98 -23.21 6.76
C PHE A 11 -5.16 -23.53 5.50
N ASP A 12 -3.94 -22.99 5.37
CA ASP A 12 -3.05 -23.34 4.27
C ASP A 12 -2.68 -24.83 4.30
N SER A 13 -2.46 -25.38 5.51
CA SER A 13 -2.20 -26.81 5.65
C SER A 13 -3.41 -27.69 5.31
N VAL A 14 -4.61 -27.26 5.71
CA VAL A 14 -5.86 -27.94 5.33
C VAL A 14 -6.08 -27.93 3.82
N ASN A 15 -5.81 -26.78 3.18
CA ASN A 15 -5.95 -26.62 1.72
C ASN A 15 -5.00 -27.54 0.93
N LYS A 16 -3.81 -27.83 1.46
CA LYS A 16 -2.84 -28.76 0.84
C LYS A 16 -3.33 -30.23 0.83
N LEU A 17 -4.19 -30.63 1.77
CA LEU A 17 -4.68 -32.00 1.93
C LEU A 17 -5.87 -32.36 1.01
N GLY A 18 -6.46 -31.38 0.31
CA GLY A 18 -7.58 -31.58 -0.61
C GLY A 18 -8.97 -31.53 0.04
N ARG A 19 -10.02 -31.58 -0.81
CA ARG A 19 -11.42 -31.30 -0.39
C ARG A 19 -12.00 -32.29 0.63
N GLU A 20 -11.61 -33.56 0.56
CA GLU A 20 -12.11 -34.59 1.46
C GLU A 20 -11.58 -34.39 2.88
N ALA A 21 -10.27 -34.15 3.01
CA ALA A 21 -9.62 -33.82 4.28
C ALA A 21 -10.19 -32.54 4.89
N GLY A 22 -10.41 -31.50 4.08
CA GLY A 22 -11.00 -30.24 4.51
C GLY A 22 -12.36 -30.42 5.19
N ARG A 23 -13.29 -31.18 4.60
CA ARG A 23 -14.62 -31.43 5.20
C ARG A 23 -14.55 -32.15 6.54
N LEU A 24 -13.64 -33.10 6.67
CA LEU A 24 -13.44 -33.86 7.91
C LEU A 24 -12.85 -32.98 9.00
N ILE A 25 -11.87 -32.15 8.66
CA ILE A 25 -11.23 -31.20 9.59
C ILE A 25 -12.23 -30.10 9.99
N ASP A 26 -13.06 -29.60 9.08
CA ASP A 26 -14.12 -28.64 9.40
C ASP A 26 -15.15 -29.24 10.37
N SER A 27 -15.58 -30.48 10.13
CA SER A 27 -16.49 -31.20 11.04
C SER A 27 -15.86 -31.39 12.42
N PHE A 28 -14.54 -31.63 12.47
CA PHE A 28 -13.78 -31.68 13.71
C PHE A 28 -13.75 -30.33 14.44
N ILE A 29 -13.50 -29.22 13.75
CA ILE A 29 -13.47 -27.88 14.36
C ILE A 29 -14.84 -27.53 14.96
N VAL A 30 -15.93 -27.79 14.23
CA VAL A 30 -17.29 -27.55 14.72
C VAL A 30 -17.60 -28.40 15.95
N LYS A 31 -17.21 -29.69 15.93
CA LYS A 31 -17.35 -30.58 17.09
C LYS A 31 -16.53 -30.07 18.29
N PHE A 32 -15.30 -29.62 18.05
CA PHE A 32 -14.40 -29.10 19.08
C PHE A 32 -14.95 -27.82 19.71
N MET A 33 -15.52 -26.92 18.91
CA MET A 33 -16.16 -25.70 19.41
C MET A 33 -17.42 -25.98 20.25
N ARG A 34 -18.19 -27.02 19.92
CA ARG A 34 -19.41 -27.38 20.67
C ARG A 34 -19.12 -28.15 21.96
N GLU A 35 -18.20 -29.10 21.91
CA GLU A 35 -18.00 -30.09 22.98
C GLU A 35 -16.73 -29.81 23.82
N GLY A 36 -15.82 -28.96 23.33
CA GLY A 36 -14.55 -28.66 23.98
C GLY A 36 -13.62 -29.88 24.13
N VAL A 37 -12.63 -29.75 25.02
CA VAL A 37 -11.61 -30.79 25.30
C VAL A 37 -12.22 -32.11 25.83
N ASN A 38 -13.44 -32.07 26.37
CA ASN A 38 -14.12 -33.23 26.96
C ASN A 38 -15.02 -34.01 25.97
N GLY A 39 -15.06 -33.63 24.69
CA GLY A 39 -15.92 -34.23 23.64
C GLY A 39 -15.49 -35.60 23.09
N GLY A 40 -14.85 -36.44 23.91
CA GLY A 40 -14.37 -37.78 23.49
C GLY A 40 -13.27 -37.76 22.44
N MET A 41 -12.44 -36.71 22.41
CA MET A 41 -11.30 -36.57 21.50
C MET A 41 -10.01 -37.03 22.20
N GLU A 42 -9.21 -37.86 21.53
CA GLU A 42 -7.94 -38.34 22.07
C GLU A 42 -6.81 -37.37 21.73
N PHE A 43 -6.29 -36.69 22.76
CA PHE A 43 -5.14 -35.79 22.66
C PHE A 43 -3.85 -36.55 22.99
N GLU A 44 -3.03 -36.78 21.98
CA GLU A 44 -1.75 -37.44 22.15
C GLU A 44 -0.62 -36.41 22.37
N LYS A 45 0.27 -36.68 23.33
CA LYS A 45 1.45 -35.85 23.58
C LYS A 45 2.52 -36.13 22.53
N VAL A 46 3.13 -35.07 22.00
CA VAL A 46 4.24 -35.21 21.05
C VAL A 46 5.55 -35.36 21.81
N ASN A 47 6.05 -36.59 21.90
CA ASN A 47 7.36 -36.91 22.49
C ASN A 47 8.49 -36.30 21.63
N GLY A 48 9.38 -35.51 22.24
CA GLY A 48 10.51 -34.86 21.55
C GLY A 48 10.30 -33.39 21.16
N SER A 49 9.12 -32.80 21.43
CA SER A 49 8.89 -31.37 21.24
C SER A 49 9.64 -30.51 22.26
N TYR A 50 10.10 -29.31 21.86
CA TYR A 50 10.98 -28.42 22.65
C TYR A 50 10.35 -27.91 23.96
N LYS A 51 9.03 -28.08 24.19
CA LYS A 51 8.32 -27.89 25.47
C LYS A 51 6.90 -28.52 25.38
N ARG A 52 6.38 -29.03 26.52
CA ARG A 52 5.22 -29.94 26.67
C ARG A 52 3.82 -29.42 26.24
N LEU A 53 3.72 -28.31 25.52
CA LEU A 53 2.46 -27.62 25.18
C LEU A 53 1.77 -28.14 23.91
N LEU A 54 2.52 -28.80 23.01
CA LEU A 54 1.95 -29.34 21.76
C LEU A 54 1.22 -30.68 22.00
N ARG A 55 0.07 -30.83 21.34
CA ARG A 55 -0.76 -32.04 21.29
C ARG A 55 -1.17 -32.31 19.85
N THR A 56 -1.36 -33.58 19.52
CA THR A 56 -2.00 -33.99 18.27
C THR A 56 -3.35 -34.62 18.56
N VAL A 57 -4.35 -34.32 17.74
CA VAL A 57 -5.68 -34.91 17.83
C VAL A 57 -6.00 -35.66 16.55
N ARG A 58 -6.57 -36.85 16.71
CA ARG A 58 -7.01 -37.69 15.61
C ARG A 58 -8.33 -37.18 15.04
N VAL A 59 -8.36 -36.85 13.75
CA VAL A 59 -9.61 -36.53 13.02
C VAL A 59 -10.19 -37.82 12.44
N ASN A 60 -9.36 -38.67 11.84
CA ASN A 60 -9.69 -40.03 11.42
C ASN A 60 -8.41 -40.90 11.38
N ASP A 61 -8.45 -42.07 10.73
CA ASP A 61 -7.28 -42.95 10.61
C ASP A 61 -6.11 -42.34 9.82
N LYS A 62 -6.38 -41.35 8.96
CA LYS A 62 -5.42 -40.79 8.01
C LYS A 62 -4.91 -39.39 8.41
N TYR A 63 -5.76 -38.53 8.95
CA TYR A 63 -5.49 -37.11 9.19
C TYR A 63 -5.45 -36.78 10.68
N ARG A 64 -4.54 -35.86 11.03
CA ARG A 64 -4.35 -35.35 12.39
C ARG A 64 -4.23 -33.83 12.40
N VAL A 65 -4.67 -33.24 13.51
CA VAL A 65 -4.55 -31.81 13.80
C VAL A 65 -3.56 -31.60 14.94
N VAL A 66 -2.62 -30.68 14.76
CA VAL A 66 -1.66 -30.24 15.77
C VAL A 66 -2.18 -28.97 16.42
N LEU A 67 -2.20 -28.95 17.76
CA LEU A 67 -2.69 -27.83 18.54
C LEU A 67 -1.87 -27.60 19.82
N VAL A 68 -1.93 -26.37 20.33
CA VAL A 68 -1.50 -26.02 21.68
C VAL A 68 -2.68 -26.23 22.62
N LEU A 69 -2.45 -26.93 23.73
CA LEU A 69 -3.44 -27.08 24.79
C LEU A 69 -2.80 -26.76 26.13
N ASP A 70 -3.34 -25.78 26.85
CA ASP A 70 -2.90 -25.47 28.21
C ASP A 70 -3.70 -26.22 29.30
N ASP A 71 -3.21 -26.18 30.54
CA ASP A 71 -3.80 -26.88 31.68
C ASP A 71 -5.20 -26.34 32.09
N LYS A 72 -5.62 -25.19 31.52
CA LYS A 72 -6.92 -24.56 31.75
C LYS A 72 -7.92 -24.84 30.62
N GLY A 73 -7.52 -25.61 29.60
CA GLY A 73 -8.36 -26.02 28.48
C GLY A 73 -8.47 -24.99 27.36
N ASN A 74 -7.56 -24.02 27.28
CA ASN A 74 -7.44 -23.11 26.13
C ASN A 74 -6.70 -23.81 24.99
N ALA A 75 -7.20 -23.65 23.76
CA ALA A 75 -6.69 -24.38 22.61
C ALA A 75 -6.38 -23.47 21.42
N VAL A 76 -5.23 -23.69 20.78
CA VAL A 76 -4.83 -23.00 19.55
C VAL A 76 -4.52 -24.03 18.46
N LEU A 77 -5.28 -24.05 17.37
CA LEU A 77 -5.01 -24.94 16.23
C LEU A 77 -3.85 -24.39 15.40
N LEU A 78 -2.82 -25.20 15.13
CA LEU A 78 -1.59 -24.77 14.46
C LEU A 78 -1.39 -25.39 13.08
N HIS A 79 -1.65 -26.69 12.92
CA HIS A 79 -1.42 -27.40 11.66
C HIS A 79 -2.37 -28.59 11.47
N ALA A 80 -2.65 -28.97 10.23
CA ALA A 80 -3.31 -30.22 9.88
C ALA A 80 -2.51 -30.95 8.81
N GLY A 81 -2.33 -32.26 8.99
CA GLY A 81 -1.53 -33.10 8.10
C GLY A 81 -2.00 -34.55 8.08
N GLU A 82 -1.45 -35.34 7.16
CA GLU A 82 -1.49 -36.80 7.29
C GLU A 82 -0.70 -37.23 8.54
N HIS A 83 -0.98 -38.42 9.08
CA HIS A 83 -0.43 -38.88 10.38
C HIS A 83 1.07 -38.58 10.57
N GLU A 84 1.92 -39.08 9.67
CA GLU A 84 3.38 -38.91 9.72
C GLU A 84 3.81 -37.45 9.54
N ASP A 85 3.13 -36.70 8.68
CA ASP A 85 3.45 -35.30 8.39
C ASP A 85 3.14 -34.39 9.58
N ALA A 86 1.98 -34.60 10.22
CA ALA A 86 1.58 -33.86 11.41
C ALA A 86 2.56 -34.09 12.58
N TYR A 87 3.04 -35.32 12.77
CA TYR A 87 4.06 -35.62 13.78
C TYR A 87 5.42 -35.01 13.44
N ARG A 88 5.84 -35.09 12.18
CA ARG A 88 7.09 -34.49 11.71
C ARG A 88 7.06 -32.97 11.86
N TRP A 89 5.93 -32.34 11.58
CA TRP A 89 5.71 -30.91 11.78
C TRP A 89 5.82 -30.54 13.27
N ALA A 90 5.15 -31.31 14.14
CA ALA A 90 5.10 -31.02 15.57
C ALA A 90 6.41 -31.30 16.31
N THR A 91 7.21 -32.27 15.86
CA THR A 91 8.52 -32.60 16.46
C THR A 91 9.62 -31.61 16.07
N ARG A 92 9.50 -30.98 14.89
CA ARG A 92 10.45 -29.96 14.41
C ARG A 92 10.15 -28.54 14.89
N ARG A 93 9.10 -28.32 15.67
CA ARG A 93 8.67 -26.98 16.12
C ARG A 93 8.56 -26.86 17.63
N GLY A 94 9.00 -25.72 18.15
CA GLY A 94 8.81 -25.27 19.52
C GLY A 94 7.63 -24.29 19.60
N CYS A 95 6.91 -24.32 20.71
CA CYS A 95 5.88 -23.34 21.04
C CYS A 95 6.06 -22.91 22.49
N GLU A 96 6.23 -21.60 22.73
CA GLU A 96 6.36 -21.05 24.08
C GLU A 96 5.78 -19.64 24.19
N VAL A 97 5.37 -19.26 25.40
CA VAL A 97 5.11 -17.85 25.73
C VAL A 97 6.46 -17.21 26.08
N ASN A 98 6.88 -16.22 25.30
CA ASN A 98 8.16 -15.55 25.50
C ASN A 98 8.12 -14.73 26.79
N ALA A 99 9.01 -15.01 27.74
CA ALA A 99 9.01 -14.36 29.06
C ALA A 99 9.30 -12.85 29.01
N ARG A 100 9.94 -12.36 27.94
CA ARG A 100 10.28 -10.94 27.79
C ARG A 100 9.19 -10.17 27.07
N THR A 101 8.62 -10.74 26.00
CA THR A 101 7.60 -10.04 25.19
C THR A 101 6.17 -10.39 25.59
N GLY A 102 5.96 -11.47 26.34
CA GLY A 102 4.63 -12.01 26.67
C GLY A 102 3.88 -12.58 25.46
N GLU A 103 4.58 -12.89 24.36
CA GLU A 103 3.99 -13.34 23.09
C GLU A 103 3.99 -14.86 22.99
N LEU A 104 2.91 -15.46 22.47
CA LEU A 104 2.91 -16.89 22.11
C LEU A 104 3.65 -17.08 20.78
N GLN A 105 4.82 -17.70 20.82
CA GLN A 105 5.70 -17.86 19.66
C GLN A 105 5.79 -19.32 19.24
N VAL A 106 5.61 -19.57 17.94
CA VAL A 106 5.84 -20.88 17.29
C VAL A 106 7.04 -20.76 16.35
N PHE A 107 8.02 -21.64 16.49
CA PHE A 107 9.28 -21.59 15.72
C PHE A 107 9.84 -22.97 15.41
N THR A 108 10.72 -23.07 14.42
CA THR A 108 11.33 -24.33 14.01
C THR A 108 12.62 -24.59 14.77
N VAL A 109 12.70 -25.72 15.45
CA VAL A 109 13.89 -26.17 16.17
C VAL A 109 14.55 -27.27 15.35
N GLU A 110 15.76 -27.03 14.87
CA GLU A 110 16.59 -28.10 14.34
C GLU A 110 16.98 -29.03 15.49
N LEU A 111 16.37 -30.21 15.53
CA LEU A 111 16.90 -31.32 16.31
C LEU A 111 18.31 -31.58 15.80
N LYS A 112 19.31 -31.64 16.71
CA LYS A 112 20.67 -32.08 16.39
C LYS A 112 20.65 -33.54 15.93
N GLU A 113 20.20 -33.81 14.71
CA GLU A 113 20.68 -34.97 13.98
C GLU A 113 22.13 -34.68 13.62
N ALA A 114 23.01 -35.60 14.00
CA ALA A 114 24.42 -35.52 13.73
C ALA A 114 24.64 -35.19 12.24
N ALA A 115 25.22 -34.01 11.99
CA ALA A 115 25.46 -33.54 10.64
C ALA A 115 26.14 -34.65 9.81
N PRO A 116 25.67 -34.97 8.61
CA PRO A 116 26.49 -35.73 7.69
C PRO A 116 27.74 -34.91 7.43
N LYS A 117 28.93 -35.53 7.53
CA LYS A 117 30.21 -34.91 7.18
C LYS A 117 30.16 -34.49 5.71
N VAL A 118 29.76 -33.25 5.45
CA VAL A 118 29.87 -32.66 4.12
C VAL A 118 31.34 -32.30 3.91
N SER A 119 31.90 -32.92 2.87
CA SER A 119 33.25 -32.76 2.38
C SER A 119 33.64 -31.29 2.22
N ALA A 120 34.81 -30.95 2.76
CA ALA A 120 35.48 -29.68 2.56
C ALA A 120 35.66 -29.38 1.06
N GLY A 121 34.91 -28.40 0.56
CA GLY A 121 35.03 -27.92 -0.82
C GLY A 121 34.68 -26.44 -0.89
N ARG A 122 35.72 -25.62 -1.12
CA ARG A 122 35.72 -24.15 -1.34
C ARG A 122 35.37 -23.26 -0.15
N ARG A 123 36.43 -22.86 0.58
CA ARG A 123 36.49 -21.56 1.28
C ARG A 123 36.39 -20.43 0.24
N ALA A 124 35.21 -19.84 0.12
CA ALA A 124 35.07 -18.46 -0.36
C ALA A 124 35.30 -17.51 0.83
N ALA A 125 35.89 -16.33 0.57
CA ALA A 125 36.23 -15.34 1.59
C ALA A 125 35.04 -15.04 2.52
N ALA A 126 35.27 -15.05 3.83
CA ALA A 126 34.24 -14.82 4.83
C ALA A 126 33.73 -13.37 4.74
N ALA A 127 32.62 -13.17 4.04
CA ALA A 127 31.80 -11.99 4.22
C ALA A 127 31.27 -11.99 5.66
N ALA A 128 31.30 -10.83 6.32
CA ALA A 128 30.76 -10.69 7.66
C ALA A 128 29.27 -11.09 7.64
N ARG A 129 28.86 -11.98 8.55
CA ARG A 129 27.46 -12.42 8.63
C ARG A 129 26.58 -11.26 9.08
N LEU A 130 25.34 -11.22 8.59
CA LEU A 130 24.38 -10.13 8.83
C LEU A 130 24.23 -9.79 10.33
N PHE A 131 24.26 -10.80 11.19
CA PHE A 131 24.18 -10.67 12.65
C PHE A 131 25.42 -11.22 13.37
N GLU A 132 26.62 -11.06 12.82
CA GLU A 132 27.83 -11.66 13.42
C GLU A 132 28.17 -11.08 14.79
N THR A 133 28.19 -9.74 14.90
CA THR A 133 28.64 -9.03 16.10
C THR A 133 27.57 -8.13 16.72
N ARG A 134 26.57 -7.73 15.95
CA ARG A 134 25.44 -6.91 16.39
C ARG A 134 24.16 -7.40 15.71
N PRO A 135 23.01 -7.43 16.42
CA PRO A 135 22.83 -7.19 17.85
C PRO A 135 23.54 -8.25 18.70
N THR A 136 23.83 -7.95 19.97
CA THR A 136 24.34 -8.93 20.95
C THR A 136 23.27 -9.98 21.28
N ASP A 137 23.64 -11.15 21.83
CA ASP A 137 22.65 -12.18 22.18
C ASP A 137 21.62 -11.65 23.18
N GLN A 138 22.05 -10.80 24.13
CA GLN A 138 21.15 -10.14 25.06
C GLN A 138 20.18 -9.18 24.35
N GLU A 139 20.66 -8.41 23.36
CA GLU A 139 19.82 -7.54 22.55
C GLU A 139 18.83 -8.35 21.70
N LEU A 140 19.22 -9.49 21.14
CA LEU A 140 18.34 -10.40 20.40
C LEU A 140 17.23 -10.97 21.29
N LEU A 141 17.57 -11.37 22.53
CA LEU A 141 16.59 -11.80 23.52
C LEU A 141 15.64 -10.67 23.91
N ASP A 142 16.16 -9.46 24.13
CA ASP A 142 15.35 -8.27 24.42
C ASP A 142 14.42 -7.89 23.26
N LEU A 143 14.82 -8.18 22.02
CA LEU A 143 14.02 -8.04 20.80
C LEU A 143 12.99 -9.17 20.62
N GLY A 144 12.96 -10.17 21.51
CA GLY A 144 11.98 -11.25 21.50
C GLY A 144 12.38 -12.51 20.73
N VAL A 145 13.65 -12.65 20.30
CA VAL A 145 14.17 -13.88 19.70
C VAL A 145 14.18 -15.00 20.77
N PRO A 146 13.60 -16.18 20.52
CA PRO A 146 13.72 -17.33 21.42
C PRO A 146 15.16 -17.78 21.59
N GLU A 147 15.53 -18.24 22.80
CA GLU A 147 16.90 -18.74 23.09
C GLU A 147 17.34 -19.84 22.11
N GLY A 148 16.42 -20.72 21.73
CA GLY A 148 16.68 -21.82 20.79
C GLY A 148 17.00 -21.37 19.36
N LEU A 149 16.67 -20.12 18.99
CA LEU A 149 16.89 -19.58 17.64
C LEU A 149 18.15 -18.70 17.52
N LEU A 150 18.81 -18.34 18.63
CA LEU A 150 20.01 -17.49 18.60
C LEU A 150 21.09 -18.07 17.67
N GLY A 151 21.31 -19.39 17.72
CA GLY A 151 22.26 -20.08 16.85
C GLY A 151 21.91 -19.98 15.37
N GLN A 152 20.61 -20.03 15.01
CA GLN A 152 20.16 -19.90 13.63
C GLN A 152 20.30 -18.45 13.14
N VAL A 153 19.98 -17.46 13.97
CA VAL A 153 20.17 -16.03 13.64
C VAL A 153 21.64 -15.71 13.35
N ARG A 154 22.58 -16.25 14.13
CA ARG A 154 24.03 -16.06 13.94
C ARG A 154 24.61 -16.73 12.68
N GLN A 155 23.85 -17.61 12.03
CA GLN A 155 24.26 -18.28 10.80
C GLN A 155 23.79 -17.56 9.53
N ILE A 156 22.94 -16.55 9.66
CA ILE A 156 22.39 -15.79 8.54
C ILE A 156 23.51 -14.99 7.88
N VAL A 157 23.79 -15.30 6.61
CA VAL A 157 24.88 -14.69 5.86
C VAL A 157 24.48 -13.32 5.33
N ASP A 158 23.34 -13.24 4.66
CA ASP A 158 22.80 -12.05 4.02
C ASP A 158 21.27 -11.96 4.17
N GLU A 159 20.67 -10.89 3.64
CA GLU A 159 19.21 -10.70 3.68
C GLU A 159 18.45 -11.80 2.92
N ASP A 160 19.02 -12.36 1.84
CA ASP A 160 18.36 -13.42 1.05
C ASP A 160 18.28 -14.73 1.85
N ASP A 161 19.33 -15.06 2.61
CA ASP A 161 19.34 -16.18 3.56
C ASP A 161 18.36 -15.97 4.73
N LEU A 162 18.19 -14.73 5.22
CA LEU A 162 17.16 -14.41 6.21
C LEU A 162 15.76 -14.67 5.63
N LEU A 163 15.46 -14.12 4.44
CA LEU A 163 14.17 -14.30 3.78
C LEU A 163 13.87 -15.77 3.47
N GLY A 164 14.87 -16.55 3.05
CA GLY A 164 14.73 -17.99 2.80
C GLY A 164 14.37 -18.81 4.04
N ARG A 165 14.53 -18.25 5.23
CA ARG A 165 14.24 -18.91 6.52
C ARG A 165 12.99 -18.36 7.21
N GLU A 166 12.13 -17.61 6.52
CA GLU A 166 10.89 -17.03 7.08
C GLU A 166 10.07 -18.04 7.90
N GLU A 167 9.86 -19.26 7.39
CA GLU A 167 9.07 -20.29 8.07
C GLU A 167 9.70 -20.86 9.36
N SER A 168 10.95 -20.50 9.64
CA SER A 168 11.71 -20.94 10.81
C SER A 168 11.53 -20.03 12.02
N PHE A 169 11.18 -18.77 11.80
CA PHE A 169 11.07 -17.75 12.85
C PHE A 169 9.61 -17.38 13.16
N PRO A 170 9.30 -16.98 14.42
CA PRO A 170 8.04 -16.33 14.73
C PRO A 170 7.92 -15.03 13.95
N GLN A 171 6.72 -14.69 13.46
CA GLN A 171 6.53 -13.58 12.52
C GLN A 171 6.96 -12.22 13.13
N GLY A 172 6.62 -11.96 14.39
CA GLY A 172 7.06 -10.74 15.09
C GLY A 172 8.58 -10.64 15.22
N VAL A 173 9.27 -11.78 15.41
CA VAL A 173 10.74 -11.83 15.51
C VAL A 173 11.39 -11.65 14.15
N PHE A 174 10.84 -12.30 13.12
CA PHE A 174 11.30 -12.18 11.74
C PHE A 174 11.25 -10.71 11.28
N ASP A 175 10.13 -10.02 11.52
CA ASP A 175 9.96 -8.60 11.20
C ASP A 175 10.99 -7.70 11.90
N ILE A 176 11.38 -8.05 13.12
CA ILE A 176 12.37 -7.30 13.90
C ILE A 176 13.79 -7.57 13.37
N LEU A 177 14.13 -8.83 13.08
CA LEU A 177 15.43 -9.19 12.49
C LEU A 177 15.63 -8.52 11.13
N LEU A 178 14.58 -8.47 10.31
CA LEU A 178 14.60 -7.81 9.01
C LEU A 178 14.79 -6.29 9.15
N GLN A 179 14.15 -5.65 10.13
CA GLN A 179 14.38 -4.23 10.44
C GLN A 179 15.82 -3.94 10.89
N VAL A 180 16.43 -4.84 11.65
CA VAL A 180 17.83 -4.73 12.06
C VAL A 180 18.76 -4.91 10.87
N ALA A 181 18.46 -5.86 9.98
CA ALA A 181 19.20 -6.07 8.72
C ALA A 181 19.21 -4.79 7.86
N ASP A 182 18.07 -4.11 7.76
CA ASP A 182 17.89 -2.83 7.07
C ASP A 182 18.58 -1.62 7.74
N GLY A 183 19.29 -1.86 8.85
CA GLY A 183 20.10 -0.86 9.53
C GLY A 183 19.33 0.01 10.53
N LYS A 184 18.12 -0.38 10.96
CA LYS A 184 17.47 0.33 12.08
C LYS A 184 18.28 0.15 13.38
N PRO A 185 18.53 1.23 14.14
CA PRO A 185 19.20 1.12 15.41
C PRO A 185 18.41 0.25 16.39
N VAL A 186 19.05 -0.80 16.90
CA VAL A 186 18.48 -1.72 17.90
C VAL A 186 17.90 -0.97 19.10
N GLY A 187 18.57 0.10 19.54
CA GLY A 187 18.10 0.93 20.66
C GLY A 187 16.73 1.58 20.43
N GLU A 188 16.40 1.95 19.19
CA GLU A 188 15.09 2.51 18.83
C GLU A 188 14.01 1.43 18.88
N LEU A 189 14.29 0.25 18.33
CA LEU A 189 13.40 -0.91 18.36
C LEU A 189 13.11 -1.35 19.81
N LEU A 190 14.14 -1.40 20.65
CA LEU A 190 14.00 -1.72 22.07
C LEU A 190 13.21 -0.65 22.84
N ALA A 191 13.37 0.63 22.51
CA ALA A 191 12.58 1.71 23.13
C ALA A 191 11.09 1.56 22.78
N VAL A 192 10.77 1.18 21.55
CA VAL A 192 9.39 0.89 21.13
C VAL A 192 8.83 -0.31 21.90
N LEU A 193 9.58 -1.42 22.00
CA LEU A 193 9.14 -2.62 22.73
C LEU A 193 8.99 -2.37 24.24
N ARG A 194 9.90 -1.61 24.86
CA ARG A 194 9.82 -1.27 26.29
C ARG A 194 8.66 -0.34 26.60
N ALA A 195 8.36 0.62 25.72
CA ALA A 195 7.16 1.45 25.84
C ALA A 195 5.88 0.60 25.74
N GLU A 196 5.86 -0.43 24.89
CA GLU A 196 4.75 -1.37 24.80
C GLU A 196 4.57 -2.24 26.05
N GLN A 197 5.66 -2.57 26.74
CA GLN A 197 5.64 -3.36 27.98
C GLN A 197 5.20 -2.51 29.18
N ALA A 198 5.60 -1.23 29.23
CA ALA A 198 5.27 -0.32 30.33
C ALA A 198 3.77 0.04 30.41
N GLU A 199 3.03 -0.05 29.31
CA GLU A 199 1.59 0.18 29.26
C GLU A 199 0.73 -1.07 29.60
N LYS A 200 1.35 -2.24 29.86
CA LYS A 200 0.63 -3.52 29.99
C LYS A 200 0.78 -4.16 31.39
N LYS A 201 -0.25 -4.90 31.83
CA LYS A 201 -0.14 -5.82 32.98
C LYS A 201 0.85 -6.94 32.62
N PRO A 202 1.69 -7.41 33.56
CA PRO A 202 2.57 -8.54 33.30
C PRO A 202 1.73 -9.76 32.91
N ALA A 203 1.98 -10.30 31.72
CA ALA A 203 1.40 -11.58 31.32
C ALA A 203 1.90 -12.63 32.31
N GLY A 204 0.98 -13.27 33.04
CA GLY A 204 1.31 -14.52 33.71
C GLY A 204 1.62 -15.60 32.67
N ASP A 205 2.13 -16.76 33.11
CA ASP A 205 2.46 -17.93 32.26
C ASP A 205 1.25 -18.56 31.50
N ASN A 206 0.13 -17.83 31.31
CA ASN A 206 -1.10 -18.32 30.71
C ASN A 206 -1.18 -17.99 29.21
N VAL A 207 -1.55 -18.97 28.39
CA VAL A 207 -1.70 -18.85 26.93
C VAL A 207 -2.86 -17.93 26.55
N ALA A 208 -4.00 -17.99 27.24
CA ALA A 208 -5.12 -17.08 26.99
C ALA A 208 -4.77 -15.62 27.27
N ASP A 209 -4.10 -15.34 28.41
CA ASP A 209 -3.66 -13.98 28.74
C ASP A 209 -2.61 -13.49 27.74
N ALA A 210 -1.70 -14.34 27.26
CA ALA A 210 -0.71 -13.99 26.23
C ALA A 210 -1.31 -13.73 24.84
N ILE A 211 -2.46 -14.34 24.51
CA ILE A 211 -3.17 -14.07 23.25
C ILE A 211 -4.08 -12.84 23.39
N GLU A 212 -4.75 -12.65 24.54
CA GLU A 212 -5.66 -11.52 24.78
C GLU A 212 -4.93 -10.21 25.11
N SER A 213 -3.85 -10.26 25.90
CA SER A 213 -3.12 -9.06 26.34
C SER A 213 -2.03 -8.59 25.37
N ASN A 214 -1.61 -9.46 24.43
CA ASN A 214 -0.54 -9.14 23.49
C ASN A 214 -1.06 -8.92 22.06
N LEU A 215 -0.90 -7.69 21.57
CA LEU A 215 -1.31 -7.27 20.23
C LEU A 215 -0.60 -8.03 19.09
N ALA A 216 0.59 -8.59 19.30
CA ALA A 216 1.32 -9.38 18.30
C ALA A 216 0.68 -10.77 18.13
N SER A 217 0.37 -11.45 19.24
CA SER A 217 -0.38 -12.72 19.26
C SER A 217 -1.76 -12.60 18.57
N GLN A 218 -2.49 -11.49 18.78
CA GLN A 218 -3.77 -11.23 18.09
C GLN A 218 -3.63 -11.04 16.56
N GLY A 219 -2.42 -10.74 16.07
CA GLY A 219 -2.12 -10.62 14.65
C GLY A 219 -1.92 -11.97 13.95
N GLN A 220 -1.42 -12.97 14.67
CA GLN A 220 -1.13 -14.32 14.18
C GLN A 220 -2.33 -15.28 14.35
N PHE A 221 -3.11 -15.11 15.42
CA PHE A 221 -4.22 -16.00 15.79
C PHE A 221 -5.58 -15.31 15.63
N VAL A 222 -6.56 -16.01 15.06
CA VAL A 222 -7.95 -15.53 14.94
C VAL A 222 -8.80 -16.18 16.04
N PHE A 223 -9.46 -15.37 16.87
CA PHE A 223 -10.52 -15.84 17.76
C PHE A 223 -11.75 -16.19 16.95
N VAL A 224 -12.23 -17.42 17.08
CA VAL A 224 -13.43 -17.88 16.39
C VAL A 224 -14.49 -18.17 17.43
N SER A 225 -15.50 -17.32 17.49
CA SER A 225 -16.60 -17.40 18.46
C SER A 225 -17.83 -18.08 17.86
N THR A 226 -17.99 -18.05 16.52
CA THR A 226 -19.16 -18.60 15.81
C THR A 226 -18.79 -19.31 14.50
N GLU A 227 -19.68 -20.20 14.04
CA GLU A 227 -19.55 -20.99 12.79
C GLU A 227 -19.57 -20.10 11.53
N GLU A 228 -20.13 -18.89 11.63
CA GLU A 228 -20.19 -17.87 10.57
C GLU A 228 -18.85 -17.15 10.38
N GLU A 229 -18.13 -16.84 11.47
CA GLU A 229 -16.78 -16.25 11.46
C GLU A 229 -15.75 -17.20 10.82
N LEU A 230 -15.88 -18.50 11.08
CA LEU A 230 -15.02 -19.55 10.51
C LEU A 230 -15.16 -19.63 8.98
N ASN A 231 -16.39 -19.64 8.47
CA ASN A 231 -16.67 -19.65 7.03
C ASN A 231 -16.26 -18.34 6.34
N ALA A 232 -16.32 -17.22 7.07
CA ALA A 232 -15.92 -15.89 6.61
C ALA A 232 -14.41 -15.73 6.39
N VAL A 233 -13.57 -16.39 7.20
CA VAL A 233 -12.11 -16.40 7.06
C VAL A 233 -11.67 -17.33 5.92
N ARG A 234 -12.32 -18.49 5.78
CA ARG A 234 -12.01 -19.50 4.75
C ARG A 234 -12.25 -19.04 3.31
N ASN A 235 -13.28 -18.22 3.10
CA ASN A 235 -13.71 -17.76 1.77
C ASN A 235 -13.40 -16.27 1.52
N ALA A 236 -12.43 -15.68 2.22
CA ALA A 236 -12.20 -14.24 2.18
C ALA A 236 -11.79 -13.75 0.78
N THR A 237 -12.73 -13.16 0.05
CA THR A 237 -12.53 -12.40 -1.20
C THR A 237 -11.55 -11.25 -0.96
N LEU A 238 -10.88 -10.76 -2.00
CA LEU A 238 -9.98 -9.57 -1.98
C LEU A 238 -10.55 -8.41 -1.13
N ALA A 239 -11.88 -8.23 -1.15
CA ALA A 239 -12.61 -7.23 -0.36
C ALA A 239 -12.37 -7.29 1.17
N LYS A 240 -12.18 -8.46 1.79
CA LYS A 240 -11.93 -8.56 3.24
C LYS A 240 -10.51 -8.15 3.64
N TRP A 241 -9.52 -8.40 2.78
CA TRP A 241 -8.16 -7.89 2.97
C TRP A 241 -8.11 -6.37 2.89
N ARG A 242 -8.94 -5.75 2.04
CA ARG A 242 -9.05 -4.29 1.89
C ARG A 242 -9.56 -3.55 3.14
N VAL A 243 -10.06 -4.26 4.16
CA VAL A 243 -10.51 -3.66 5.43
C VAL A 243 -9.73 -4.14 6.66
N TYR A 244 -8.78 -5.06 6.48
CA TYR A 244 -8.02 -5.65 7.58
C TYR A 244 -6.96 -4.68 8.15
N LEU A 245 -7.13 -4.28 9.41
CA LEU A 245 -6.20 -3.39 10.11
C LEU A 245 -5.19 -4.19 10.95
N HIS A 246 -3.91 -4.07 10.62
CA HIS A 246 -2.83 -4.73 11.34
C HIS A 246 -2.55 -4.07 12.72
N ALA A 247 -1.98 -4.81 13.66
CA ALA A 247 -1.68 -4.31 15.00
C ALA A 247 -0.74 -3.08 15.00
N SER A 248 0.29 -3.08 14.16
CA SER A 248 1.20 -1.94 14.02
C SER A 248 0.51 -0.67 13.50
N GLN A 249 -0.56 -0.83 12.71
CA GLN A 249 -1.37 0.25 12.17
C GLN A 249 -2.36 0.84 13.19
N ARG A 250 -2.85 0.03 14.14
CA ARG A 250 -3.80 0.47 15.18
C ARG A 250 -3.28 1.65 16.01
N LYS A 251 -1.98 1.70 16.26
CA LYS A 251 -1.35 2.82 16.99
C LYS A 251 -1.55 4.16 16.29
N ILE A 252 -1.43 4.19 14.97
CA ILE A 252 -1.64 5.39 14.16
C ILE A 252 -3.14 5.76 14.17
N VAL A 253 -4.02 4.77 14.06
CA VAL A 253 -5.48 4.94 14.13
C VAL A 253 -5.93 5.54 15.46
N GLN A 254 -5.29 5.20 16.58
CA GLN A 254 -5.68 5.64 17.92
C GLN A 254 -4.91 6.87 18.42
N LYS A 255 -3.84 7.29 17.71
CA LYS A 255 -2.97 8.40 18.12
C LYS A 255 -3.76 9.69 18.34
N ARG A 256 -3.63 10.31 19.51
CA ARG A 256 -4.15 11.67 19.74
C ARG A 256 -3.13 12.67 19.18
N ALA A 257 -3.55 13.46 18.21
CA ALA A 257 -2.70 14.48 17.58
C ALA A 257 -3.23 15.87 17.91
N ASN A 258 -2.34 16.78 18.33
CA ASN A 258 -2.68 18.20 18.47
C ASN A 258 -2.37 18.91 17.15
N GLY A 259 -3.31 18.91 16.20
CA GLY A 259 -3.16 19.40 14.82
C GLY A 259 -3.01 18.30 13.76
N PRO A 260 -2.59 18.66 12.53
CA PRO A 260 -2.51 17.73 11.41
C PRO A 260 -1.52 16.59 11.64
N ILE A 261 -1.88 15.39 11.17
CA ILE A 261 -1.01 14.22 11.14
C ILE A 261 -0.72 13.81 9.69
N LYS A 262 0.54 13.51 9.39
CA LYS A 262 0.97 12.95 8.09
C LYS A 262 1.28 11.46 8.26
N VAL A 263 0.71 10.60 7.43
CA VAL A 263 1.01 9.17 7.39
C VAL A 263 1.54 8.83 6.01
N LEU A 264 2.82 8.46 5.97
CA LEU A 264 3.50 8.01 4.77
C LEU A 264 3.60 6.49 4.77
N GLY A 265 3.65 5.90 3.59
CA GLY A 265 3.93 4.48 3.43
C GLY A 265 4.05 4.14 1.96
N GLY A 266 4.89 3.17 1.63
CA GLY A 266 5.03 2.66 0.27
C GLY A 266 3.74 1.98 -0.21
N ALA A 267 3.74 1.54 -1.46
CA ALA A 267 2.59 0.84 -2.01
C ALA A 267 2.26 -0.41 -1.20
N GLY A 268 0.96 -0.73 -1.05
CA GLY A 268 0.52 -1.94 -0.34
C GLY A 268 0.63 -1.90 1.19
N THR A 269 1.06 -0.80 1.81
CA THR A 269 1.27 -0.73 3.28
C THR A 269 0.01 -0.53 4.13
N GLY A 270 -1.18 -0.55 3.51
CA GLY A 270 -2.47 -0.38 4.19
C GLY A 270 -2.82 1.06 4.59
N LYS A 271 -2.25 2.05 3.90
CA LYS A 271 -2.58 3.48 4.03
C LYS A 271 -4.08 3.79 4.07
N THR A 272 -4.81 3.37 3.04
CA THR A 272 -6.26 3.55 2.93
C THR A 272 -7.00 2.85 4.07
N VAL A 273 -6.53 1.68 4.50
CA VAL A 273 -7.10 0.95 5.65
C VAL A 273 -6.94 1.75 6.93
N VAL A 274 -5.74 2.28 7.19
CA VAL A 274 -5.47 3.16 8.34
C VAL A 274 -6.38 4.39 8.30
N ALA A 275 -6.53 5.03 7.14
CA ALA A 275 -7.41 6.17 6.97
C ALA A 275 -8.87 5.84 7.31
N MET A 276 -9.39 4.71 6.81
CA MET A 276 -10.77 4.28 7.05
C MET A 276 -11.04 3.96 8.52
N HIS A 277 -10.14 3.20 9.15
CA HIS A 277 -10.26 2.87 10.58
C HIS A 277 -10.07 4.11 11.46
N ARG A 278 -9.25 5.08 11.05
CA ARG A 278 -9.16 6.38 11.71
C ARG A 278 -10.49 7.13 11.63
N ALA A 279 -11.16 7.16 10.49
CA ALA A 279 -12.45 7.81 10.33
C ALA A 279 -13.47 7.27 11.35
N LYS A 280 -13.57 5.94 11.42
CA LYS A 280 -14.39 5.23 12.40
C LYS A 280 -14.00 5.59 13.83
N HIS A 281 -12.72 5.46 14.18
CA HIS A 281 -12.23 5.70 15.53
C HIS A 281 -12.50 7.14 16.00
N LEU A 282 -12.29 8.14 15.14
CA LEU A 282 -12.54 9.55 15.47
C LEU A 282 -14.00 9.81 15.79
N LEU A 283 -14.94 9.26 15.01
CA LEU A 283 -16.37 9.49 15.25
C LEU A 283 -16.92 8.72 16.45
N GLU A 284 -16.41 7.51 16.69
CA GLU A 284 -16.90 6.63 17.76
C GLU A 284 -16.27 6.94 19.13
N ASN A 285 -15.02 7.44 19.17
CA ASN A 285 -14.27 7.58 20.42
C ASN A 285 -13.82 9.00 20.74
N VAL A 286 -13.74 9.90 19.76
CA VAL A 286 -13.22 11.27 19.95
C VAL A 286 -14.33 12.31 19.83
N PHE A 287 -15.14 12.23 18.78
CA PHE A 287 -16.23 13.16 18.49
C PHE A 287 -17.60 12.55 18.83
N THR A 288 -17.72 12.04 20.06
CA THR A 288 -18.96 11.41 20.56
C THR A 288 -20.10 12.42 20.73
N GLY A 289 -19.78 13.68 21.04
CA GLY A 289 -20.74 14.78 21.17
C GLY A 289 -21.35 15.30 19.85
N GLY A 290 -21.13 14.61 18.74
CA GLY A 290 -21.63 14.99 17.41
C GLY A 290 -20.54 15.54 16.47
N GLY A 291 -20.95 15.96 15.28
CA GLY A 291 -20.06 16.45 14.22
C GLY A 291 -19.89 15.46 13.06
N ARG A 292 -19.59 15.99 11.87
CA ARG A 292 -19.39 15.20 10.64
C ARG A 292 -17.90 15.11 10.29
N LEU A 293 -17.53 14.05 9.59
CA LEU A 293 -16.18 13.83 9.07
C LEU A 293 -16.20 13.83 7.55
N LEU A 294 -15.22 14.48 6.92
CA LEU A 294 -14.99 14.38 5.49
C LEU A 294 -13.89 13.36 5.22
N PHE A 295 -14.18 12.36 4.41
CA PHE A 295 -13.19 11.46 3.82
C PHE A 295 -13.08 11.77 2.34
N THR A 296 -11.91 12.20 1.87
CA THR A 296 -11.70 12.56 0.47
C THR A 296 -10.45 11.92 -0.12
N THR A 297 -10.46 11.76 -1.44
CA THR A 297 -9.36 11.23 -2.23
C THR A 297 -9.41 11.80 -3.65
N PHE A 298 -8.38 11.53 -4.45
CA PHE A 298 -8.18 12.15 -5.75
C PHE A 298 -9.19 11.69 -6.81
N THR A 299 -9.58 10.41 -6.84
CA THR A 299 -10.46 9.88 -7.89
C THR A 299 -11.87 9.58 -7.38
N LYS A 300 -12.89 9.83 -8.22
CA LYS A 300 -14.29 9.51 -7.90
C LYS A 300 -14.52 8.01 -7.67
N ASN A 301 -13.85 7.16 -8.44
CA ASN A 301 -13.96 5.70 -8.32
C ASN A 301 -13.45 5.23 -6.95
N LEU A 302 -12.30 5.76 -6.51
CA LEU A 302 -11.75 5.42 -5.22
C LEU A 302 -12.66 5.92 -4.08
N CYS A 303 -13.34 7.06 -4.22
CA CYS A 303 -14.38 7.49 -3.26
C CYS A 303 -15.54 6.47 -3.16
N ALA A 304 -16.05 5.99 -4.31
CA ALA A 304 -17.14 5.01 -4.32
C ALA A 304 -16.73 3.69 -3.66
N ASP A 305 -15.53 3.20 -3.98
CA ASP A 305 -14.92 2.01 -3.39
C ASP A 305 -14.73 2.17 -1.87
N ILE A 306 -14.11 3.27 -1.43
CA ILE A 306 -13.89 3.56 -0.02
C ILE A 306 -15.21 3.67 0.73
N ARG A 307 -16.26 4.25 0.12
CA ARG A 307 -17.58 4.29 0.71
C ARG A 307 -18.17 2.89 0.91
N LYS A 308 -18.05 2.01 -0.09
CA LYS A 308 -18.47 0.59 0.00
C LYS A 308 -17.69 -0.11 1.12
N LEU A 309 -16.37 0.08 1.22
CA LEU A 309 -15.53 -0.53 2.26
C LEU A 309 -15.82 0.02 3.67
N LEU A 310 -15.97 1.33 3.82
CA LEU A 310 -16.34 1.96 5.09
C LEU A 310 -17.68 1.44 5.61
N ALA A 311 -18.66 1.24 4.72
CA ALA A 311 -19.96 0.67 5.09
C ALA A 311 -19.86 -0.76 5.66
N THR A 312 -18.79 -1.51 5.34
CA THR A 312 -18.57 -2.84 5.93
C THR A 312 -17.99 -2.81 7.34
N ILE A 313 -17.31 -1.73 7.74
CA ILE A 313 -16.66 -1.62 9.05
C ILE A 313 -17.36 -0.68 10.03
N CYS A 314 -18.15 0.26 9.53
CA CYS A 314 -18.88 1.27 10.32
C CYS A 314 -20.35 0.86 10.50
N SER A 315 -20.93 1.25 11.64
CA SER A 315 -22.39 1.18 11.82
C SER A 315 -23.10 2.18 10.90
N GLU A 316 -24.39 1.99 10.63
CA GLU A 316 -25.20 2.92 9.83
C GLU A 316 -25.20 4.35 10.43
N ALA A 317 -25.26 4.45 11.75
CA ALA A 317 -25.17 5.72 12.48
C ALA A 317 -23.81 6.43 12.29
N THR A 318 -22.71 5.67 12.33
CA THR A 318 -21.37 6.21 12.07
C THR A 318 -21.23 6.62 10.60
N MET A 319 -21.72 5.80 9.66
CA MET A 319 -21.66 6.09 8.22
C MET A 319 -22.45 7.34 7.82
N ALA A 320 -23.61 7.59 8.44
CA ALA A 320 -24.41 8.79 8.19
C ALA A 320 -23.67 10.10 8.54
N ARG A 321 -22.61 10.03 9.35
CA ARG A 321 -21.77 11.17 9.75
C ARG A 321 -20.50 11.31 8.90
N ILE A 322 -20.25 10.39 7.96
CA ILE A 322 -19.08 10.41 7.08
C ILE A 322 -19.49 10.82 5.67
N ASP A 323 -19.03 11.99 5.24
CA ASP A 323 -19.11 12.40 3.84
C ASP A 323 -17.91 11.80 3.09
N VAL A 324 -18.14 10.81 2.23
CA VAL A 324 -17.11 10.25 1.32
C VAL A 324 -17.31 10.86 -0.07
N VAL A 325 -16.54 11.91 -0.39
CA VAL A 325 -16.72 12.69 -1.62
C VAL A 325 -15.37 13.15 -2.17
N ASN A 326 -15.23 13.13 -3.50
CA ASN A 326 -14.08 13.71 -4.18
C ASN A 326 -14.07 15.24 -4.04
N LEU A 327 -12.89 15.83 -3.90
CA LEU A 327 -12.78 17.26 -3.56
C LEU A 327 -13.34 18.20 -4.63
N ASP A 328 -13.17 17.89 -5.93
CA ASP A 328 -13.76 18.68 -7.02
C ASP A 328 -15.28 18.71 -6.93
N GLN A 329 -15.90 17.55 -6.71
CA GLN A 329 -17.34 17.44 -6.54
C GLN A 329 -17.83 18.21 -5.31
N TRP A 330 -17.08 18.15 -4.21
CA TRP A 330 -17.40 18.91 -3.01
C TRP A 330 -17.35 20.42 -3.25
N ALA A 331 -16.27 20.92 -3.86
CA ALA A 331 -16.08 22.35 -4.13
C ALA A 331 -17.14 22.91 -5.08
N LEU A 332 -17.44 22.19 -6.16
CA LEU A 332 -18.52 22.55 -7.10
C LEU A 332 -19.87 22.61 -6.39
N GLY A 333 -20.17 21.62 -5.55
CA GLY A 333 -21.42 21.57 -4.78
C GLY A 333 -21.54 22.73 -3.80
N TYR A 334 -20.45 23.09 -3.11
CA TYR A 334 -20.42 24.21 -2.17
C TYR A 334 -20.64 25.56 -2.88
N LEU A 335 -19.90 25.85 -3.96
CA LEU A 335 -20.07 27.12 -4.69
C LEU A 335 -21.47 27.28 -5.29
N ARG A 336 -22.06 26.20 -5.83
CA ARG A 336 -23.43 26.23 -6.34
C ARG A 336 -24.45 26.54 -5.24
N LYS A 337 -24.26 26.00 -4.03
CA LYS A 337 -25.12 26.32 -2.87
C LYS A 337 -25.01 27.78 -2.44
N GLN A 338 -23.85 28.40 -2.65
CA GLN A 338 -23.63 29.84 -2.44
C GLN A 338 -24.17 30.71 -3.57
N GLY A 339 -24.86 30.13 -4.56
CA GLY A 339 -25.41 30.87 -5.71
C GLY A 339 -24.38 31.27 -6.77
N ILE A 340 -23.15 30.75 -6.69
CA ILE A 340 -22.08 31.05 -7.65
C ILE A 340 -22.19 30.07 -8.82
N ALA A 341 -22.43 30.61 -10.02
CA ALA A 341 -22.43 29.81 -11.24
C ALA A 341 -21.00 29.39 -11.59
N VAL A 342 -20.77 28.07 -11.68
CA VAL A 342 -19.45 27.49 -11.92
C VAL A 342 -19.52 26.54 -13.12
N ASN A 343 -18.67 26.78 -14.11
CA ASN A 343 -18.50 25.92 -15.28
C ASN A 343 -17.04 25.45 -15.37
N PRO A 344 -16.70 24.26 -14.83
CA PRO A 344 -15.34 23.77 -14.80
C PRO A 344 -14.84 23.36 -16.19
N ILE A 345 -13.61 23.74 -16.56
CA ILE A 345 -12.96 23.26 -17.77
C ILE A 345 -12.33 21.89 -17.55
N LEU A 346 -13.05 20.82 -17.90
CA LEU A 346 -12.62 19.43 -17.63
C LEU A 346 -11.84 18.77 -18.78
N ALA A 347 -12.00 19.25 -20.02
CA ALA A 347 -11.40 18.62 -21.20
C ALA A 347 -10.01 19.20 -21.51
N GLY A 348 -8.98 18.34 -21.50
CA GLY A 348 -7.60 18.72 -21.82
C GLY A 348 -7.44 19.33 -23.21
N ASP A 349 -8.16 18.82 -24.20
CA ASP A 349 -8.17 19.37 -25.56
C ASP A 349 -8.72 20.79 -25.60
N LYS A 350 -9.74 21.08 -24.75
CA LYS A 350 -10.31 22.41 -24.65
C LYS A 350 -9.35 23.38 -23.96
N ARG A 351 -8.68 22.96 -22.89
CA ARG A 351 -7.62 23.76 -22.22
C ARG A 351 -6.52 24.13 -23.22
N ARG A 352 -6.06 23.15 -24.01
CA ARG A 352 -5.07 23.35 -25.07
C ARG A 352 -5.56 24.33 -26.14
N GLU A 353 -6.79 24.15 -26.64
CA GLU A 353 -7.40 25.04 -27.63
C GLU A 353 -7.47 26.50 -27.14
N LEU A 354 -7.91 26.71 -25.90
CA LEU A 354 -8.03 28.05 -25.32
C LEU A 354 -6.65 28.67 -25.05
N MET A 355 -5.66 27.88 -24.65
CA MET A 355 -4.28 28.36 -24.46
C MET A 355 -3.64 28.77 -25.80
N VAL A 356 -3.88 28.01 -26.88
CA VAL A 356 -3.45 28.41 -28.24
C VAL A 356 -4.08 29.74 -28.65
N LYS A 357 -5.37 29.95 -28.36
CA LYS A 357 -6.05 31.23 -28.60
C LYS A 357 -5.46 32.37 -27.77
N ALA A 358 -5.08 32.11 -26.53
CA ALA A 358 -4.42 33.09 -25.68
C ALA A 358 -3.05 33.50 -26.22
N LEU A 359 -2.25 32.52 -26.66
CA LEU A 359 -0.95 32.74 -27.30
C LEU A 359 -1.07 33.64 -28.54
N GLY A 360 -2.02 33.33 -29.43
CA GLY A 360 -2.26 34.14 -30.64
C GLY A 360 -2.75 35.57 -30.38
N ARG A 361 -3.22 35.90 -29.17
CA ARG A 361 -3.65 37.25 -28.75
C ARG A 361 -2.61 37.98 -27.89
N SER A 362 -1.54 37.30 -27.51
CA SER A 362 -0.51 37.82 -26.63
C SER A 362 0.59 38.55 -27.41
N ALA A 363 1.43 39.30 -26.69
CA ALA A 363 2.62 39.93 -27.26
C ALA A 363 3.85 39.00 -27.27
N TYR A 364 3.67 37.70 -26.99
CA TYR A 364 4.76 36.73 -26.85
C TYR A 364 5.24 36.21 -28.21
N ASP A 365 6.51 36.44 -28.51
CA ASP A 365 7.20 36.10 -29.77
C ASP A 365 8.11 34.86 -29.68
N GLY A 366 8.19 34.23 -28.51
CA GLY A 366 9.06 33.07 -28.25
C GLY A 366 8.47 31.71 -28.67
N PRO A 367 9.09 30.59 -28.24
CA PRO A 367 8.63 29.24 -28.53
C PRO A 367 7.19 28.99 -28.10
N GLN A 368 6.37 28.52 -29.04
CA GLN A 368 4.91 28.35 -28.90
C GLN A 368 4.51 26.96 -28.38
N ASP A 369 5.34 26.33 -27.53
CA ASP A 369 4.96 25.05 -26.93
C ASP A 369 3.86 25.25 -25.88
N VAL A 370 2.63 24.93 -26.28
CA VAL A 370 1.43 25.04 -25.45
C VAL A 370 1.56 24.21 -24.16
N SER A 371 2.32 23.11 -24.20
CA SER A 371 2.50 22.21 -23.06
C SER A 371 3.25 22.91 -21.93
N PHE A 372 4.25 23.72 -22.27
CA PHE A 372 4.95 24.58 -21.32
C PHE A 372 4.00 25.57 -20.63
N PHE A 373 3.16 26.29 -21.39
CA PHE A 373 2.24 27.28 -20.81
C PHE A 373 1.18 26.67 -19.90
N LEU A 374 0.63 25.51 -20.28
CA LEU A 374 -0.32 24.78 -19.43
C LEU A 374 0.35 24.31 -18.14
N HIS A 375 1.58 23.80 -18.23
CA HIS A 375 2.35 23.36 -17.07
C HIS A 375 2.69 24.52 -16.12
N GLU A 376 3.20 25.63 -16.66
CA GLU A 376 3.54 26.85 -15.91
C GLU A 376 2.29 27.47 -15.27
N TRP A 377 1.15 27.48 -15.98
CA TRP A 377 -0.12 27.93 -15.43
C TRP A 377 -0.56 27.08 -14.23
N GLU A 378 -0.48 25.76 -14.33
CA GLU A 378 -0.87 24.85 -13.23
C GLU A 378 0.11 24.89 -12.05
N GLN A 379 1.42 24.75 -12.30
CA GLN A 379 2.43 24.59 -11.25
C GLN A 379 2.88 25.90 -10.60
N ILE A 380 2.71 27.04 -11.28
CA ILE A 380 3.13 28.35 -10.76
C ILE A 380 1.92 29.26 -10.53
N VAL A 381 1.14 29.56 -11.56
CA VAL A 381 0.08 30.58 -11.46
C VAL A 381 -1.03 30.14 -10.52
N LEU A 382 -1.63 28.96 -10.76
CA LEU A 382 -2.69 28.40 -9.93
C LEU A 382 -2.17 27.95 -8.58
N ALA A 383 -1.04 27.23 -8.55
CA ALA A 383 -0.45 26.74 -7.31
C ALA A 383 -0.21 27.85 -6.28
N TYR A 384 0.31 29.00 -6.70
CA TYR A 384 0.62 30.14 -5.82
C TYR A 384 -0.46 31.24 -5.78
N GLN A 385 -1.62 31.04 -6.41
CA GLN A 385 -2.71 32.03 -6.48
C GLN A 385 -2.27 33.39 -7.06
N LEU A 386 -1.42 33.38 -8.09
CA LEU A 386 -0.85 34.61 -8.61
C LEU A 386 -1.91 35.44 -9.34
N ALA A 387 -2.10 36.67 -8.87
CA ALA A 387 -3.11 37.59 -9.37
C ALA A 387 -2.50 38.72 -10.21
N SER A 388 -1.19 39.00 -10.06
CA SER A 388 -0.53 40.11 -10.73
C SER A 388 0.84 39.77 -11.34
N GLU A 389 1.25 40.56 -12.35
CA GLU A 389 2.59 40.48 -12.97
C GLU A 389 3.70 40.55 -11.91
N GLY A 390 3.57 41.48 -10.96
CA GLY A 390 4.57 41.70 -9.93
C GLY A 390 4.76 40.51 -8.99
N GLU A 391 3.73 39.71 -8.73
CA GLU A 391 3.82 38.47 -7.96
C GLU A 391 4.49 37.36 -8.78
N TYR A 392 4.12 37.23 -10.06
CA TYR A 392 4.69 36.25 -10.98
C TYR A 392 6.19 36.43 -11.22
N LEU A 393 6.67 37.67 -11.24
CA LEU A 393 8.10 37.95 -11.38
C LEU A 393 8.91 37.56 -10.12
N ARG A 394 8.28 37.61 -8.93
CA ARG A 394 8.93 37.38 -7.62
C ARG A 394 8.82 35.94 -7.13
N VAL A 395 7.89 35.14 -7.65
CA VAL A 395 7.66 33.77 -7.19
C VAL A 395 8.92 32.89 -7.39
N PRO A 396 9.36 32.15 -6.37
CA PRO A 396 10.51 31.26 -6.49
C PRO A 396 10.17 30.06 -7.40
N ARG A 397 11.02 29.79 -8.40
CA ARG A 397 10.87 28.66 -9.34
C ARG A 397 11.77 27.48 -8.98
N ILE A 398 11.78 27.09 -7.71
CA ILE A 398 12.63 26.00 -7.23
C ILE A 398 12.11 24.67 -7.79
N GLY A 399 12.96 23.93 -8.50
CA GLY A 399 12.64 22.59 -9.03
C GLY A 399 11.71 22.57 -10.24
N GLN A 400 11.36 23.74 -10.78
CA GLN A 400 10.82 23.87 -12.13
C GLN A 400 11.98 23.85 -13.11
N GLY A 401 11.82 23.16 -14.23
CA GLY A 401 12.83 23.01 -15.27
C GLY A 401 13.18 24.33 -15.98
N THR A 402 13.19 24.31 -17.31
CA THR A 402 13.63 25.37 -18.22
C THR A 402 13.65 26.78 -17.61
N ARG A 403 14.84 27.33 -17.42
CA ARG A 403 15.04 28.68 -16.87
C ARG A 403 14.45 29.72 -17.82
N VAL A 404 13.35 30.36 -17.43
CA VAL A 404 12.78 31.47 -18.18
C VAL A 404 13.45 32.80 -17.79
N PRO A 405 14.11 33.50 -18.73
CA PRO A 405 14.68 34.82 -18.51
C PRO A 405 13.65 35.85 -18.04
N GLY A 406 14.05 36.81 -17.20
CA GLY A 406 13.13 37.80 -16.62
C GLY A 406 12.37 38.64 -17.65
N LYS A 407 12.98 38.94 -18.80
CA LYS A 407 12.34 39.66 -19.92
C LYS A 407 11.18 38.86 -20.53
N ASP A 408 11.36 37.55 -20.68
CA ASP A 408 10.37 36.65 -21.27
C ASP A 408 9.22 36.38 -20.30
N ARG A 409 9.44 36.47 -18.98
CA ARG A 409 8.38 36.30 -17.97
C ARG A 409 7.28 37.34 -18.10
N LYS A 410 7.63 38.59 -18.42
CA LYS A 410 6.61 39.63 -18.64
C LYS A 410 5.75 39.31 -19.87
N ALA A 411 6.40 38.88 -20.95
CA ALA A 411 5.69 38.46 -22.15
C ALA A 411 4.80 37.22 -21.89
N ILE A 412 5.29 36.23 -21.13
CA ILE A 412 4.52 35.05 -20.71
C ILE A 412 3.32 35.44 -19.84
N TRP A 413 3.48 36.39 -18.91
CA TRP A 413 2.35 36.87 -18.11
C TRP A 413 1.23 37.46 -18.97
N SER A 414 1.57 38.15 -20.07
CA SER A 414 0.56 38.64 -21.02
C SER A 414 -0.29 37.52 -21.64
N VAL A 415 0.30 36.32 -21.85
CA VAL A 415 -0.44 35.12 -22.30
C VAL A 415 -1.44 34.69 -21.24
N PHE A 416 -1.02 34.66 -19.98
CA PHE A 416 -1.84 34.27 -18.84
C PHE A 416 -3.00 35.23 -18.56
N GLU A 417 -2.79 36.52 -18.75
CA GLU A 417 -3.87 37.52 -18.71
C GLU A 417 -4.90 37.28 -19.81
N GLN A 418 -4.44 37.02 -21.04
CA GLN A 418 -5.35 36.67 -22.15
C GLN A 418 -6.09 35.36 -21.89
N TYR A 419 -5.41 34.35 -21.36
CA TYR A 419 -6.04 33.07 -21.01
C TYR A 419 -7.14 33.26 -19.95
N ARG A 420 -6.84 34.01 -18.88
CA ARG A 420 -7.83 34.34 -17.84
C ARG A 420 -9.00 35.17 -18.38
N ALA A 421 -8.73 36.11 -19.29
CA ALA A 421 -9.78 36.90 -19.95
C ALA A 421 -10.71 36.01 -20.80
N ILE A 422 -10.13 35.09 -21.59
CA ILE A 422 -10.89 34.13 -22.40
C ILE A 422 -11.77 33.23 -21.52
N LEU A 423 -11.22 32.71 -20.41
CA LEU A 423 -11.98 31.90 -19.45
C LEU A 423 -13.17 32.68 -18.89
N ARG A 424 -12.96 33.92 -18.46
CA ARG A 424 -14.04 34.80 -17.96
C ARG A 424 -15.11 35.08 -19.01
N THR A 425 -14.74 35.40 -20.25
CA THR A 425 -15.70 35.63 -21.34
C THR A 425 -16.54 34.39 -21.64
N ASN A 426 -15.95 33.21 -21.51
CA ASN A 426 -16.66 31.94 -21.71
C ASN A 426 -17.40 31.45 -20.44
N ASN A 427 -17.39 32.24 -19.37
CA ASN A 427 -17.91 31.86 -18.05
C ASN A 427 -17.36 30.52 -17.54
N MET A 428 -16.07 30.25 -17.81
CA MET A 428 -15.37 29.02 -17.43
C MET A 428 -14.38 29.28 -16.30
N MET A 429 -14.12 28.26 -15.48
CA MET A 429 -13.12 28.31 -14.41
C MET A 429 -12.26 27.05 -14.41
N GLU A 430 -11.00 27.19 -14.01
CA GLU A 430 -10.13 26.03 -13.76
C GLU A 430 -10.56 25.31 -12.46
N PRO A 431 -10.49 23.97 -12.39
CA PRO A 431 -10.83 23.23 -11.16
C PRO A 431 -10.08 23.71 -9.91
N ASP A 432 -8.81 24.07 -10.07
CA ASP A 432 -7.99 24.63 -8.98
C ASP A 432 -8.47 26.03 -8.54
N GLU A 433 -8.93 26.88 -9.47
CA GLU A 433 -9.52 28.19 -9.13
C GLU A 433 -10.84 28.02 -8.35
N ILE A 434 -11.60 26.98 -8.67
CA ILE A 434 -12.84 26.62 -7.97
C ILE A 434 -12.53 26.24 -6.51
N MET A 435 -11.49 25.43 -6.29
CA MET A 435 -11.05 25.05 -4.94
C MET A 435 -10.58 26.25 -4.12
N ASP A 436 -9.77 27.13 -4.73
CA ASP A 436 -9.29 28.34 -4.06
C ASP A 436 -10.43 29.32 -3.75
N CYS A 437 -11.39 29.48 -4.66
CA CYS A 437 -12.59 30.28 -4.40
C CYS A 437 -13.39 29.75 -3.21
N ALA A 438 -13.62 28.43 -3.16
CA ALA A 438 -14.29 27.79 -2.03
C ALA A 438 -13.52 27.99 -0.71
N ALA A 439 -12.19 27.82 -0.72
CA ALA A 439 -11.35 28.02 0.46
C ALA A 439 -11.42 29.46 0.99
N GLN A 440 -11.40 30.46 0.10
CA GLN A 440 -11.50 31.87 0.46
C GLN A 440 -12.88 32.24 1.04
N LEU A 441 -13.97 31.67 0.51
CA LEU A 441 -15.31 31.90 1.04
C LEU A 441 -15.46 31.32 2.45
N ILE A 442 -15.00 30.10 2.69
CA ILE A 442 -15.00 29.47 4.02
C ILE A 442 -14.22 30.33 5.03
N ALA A 443 -13.07 30.88 4.61
CA ALA A 443 -12.27 31.76 5.45
C ALA A 443 -13.00 33.08 5.79
N LYS A 444 -13.80 33.63 4.85
CA LYS A 444 -14.60 34.85 5.06
C LYS A 444 -15.81 34.62 5.98
N GLU A 445 -16.40 33.43 5.98
CA GLU A 445 -17.53 33.04 6.86
C GLU A 445 -17.11 32.84 8.34
N GLY A 446 -15.98 33.41 8.77
CA GLY A 446 -15.46 33.30 10.13
C GLY A 446 -14.63 32.03 10.38
N GLY A 447 -14.42 31.19 9.37
CA GLY A 447 -13.61 29.97 9.49
C GLY A 447 -14.16 28.95 10.49
N ALA A 448 -15.47 29.00 10.76
CA ALA A 448 -16.14 27.99 11.56
C ALA A 448 -15.93 26.61 10.91
N ARG A 449 -15.53 25.66 11.72
CA ARG A 449 -15.15 24.32 11.30
C ARG A 449 -16.31 23.61 10.58
N SER A 450 -16.20 23.42 9.27
CA SER A 450 -17.24 22.71 8.49
C SER A 450 -17.29 21.22 8.85
N TYR A 451 -16.15 20.62 9.18
CA TYR A 451 -16.02 19.21 9.54
C TYR A 451 -15.23 18.99 10.83
N ALA A 452 -15.77 18.13 11.70
CA ALA A 452 -15.12 17.69 12.94
C ALA A 452 -13.85 16.85 12.72
N ALA A 453 -13.58 16.37 11.51
CA ALA A 453 -12.26 15.96 11.04
C ALA A 453 -12.27 15.86 9.52
N VAL A 454 -11.10 16.05 8.90
CA VAL A 454 -10.89 15.80 7.48
C VAL A 454 -9.80 14.74 7.32
N ILE A 455 -10.08 13.70 6.55
CA ILE A 455 -9.12 12.66 6.19
C ILE A 455 -8.94 12.70 4.69
N VAL A 456 -7.68 12.85 4.26
CA VAL A 456 -7.29 12.87 2.84
C VAL A 456 -6.44 11.64 2.55
N ASP A 457 -6.88 10.83 1.61
CA ASP A 457 -6.11 9.72 1.04
C ASP A 457 -5.52 10.12 -0.32
N GLU A 458 -4.39 9.50 -0.69
CA GLU A 458 -3.61 9.83 -1.90
C GLU A 458 -3.20 11.32 -1.97
N THR A 459 -2.75 11.87 -0.83
CA THR A 459 -2.38 13.29 -0.68
C THR A 459 -1.36 13.77 -1.72
N GLN A 460 -0.50 12.87 -2.23
CA GLN A 460 0.50 13.18 -3.24
C GLN A 460 -0.06 13.63 -4.61
N ASP A 461 -1.35 13.37 -4.87
CA ASP A 461 -2.00 13.79 -6.12
C ASP A 461 -2.70 15.15 -5.99
N PHE A 462 -2.80 15.70 -4.77
CA PHE A 462 -3.50 16.95 -4.51
C PHE A 462 -2.63 18.15 -4.91
N SER A 463 -3.27 19.14 -5.55
CA SER A 463 -2.65 20.43 -5.86
C SER A 463 -2.56 21.31 -4.59
N MET A 464 -1.76 22.37 -4.62
CA MET A 464 -1.75 23.34 -3.50
C MET A 464 -3.14 23.98 -3.25
N PRO A 465 -3.92 24.38 -4.27
CA PRO A 465 -5.32 24.79 -4.11
C PRO A 465 -6.18 23.77 -3.37
N ALA A 466 -6.07 22.49 -3.74
CA ALA A 466 -6.80 21.41 -3.09
C ALA A 466 -6.46 21.30 -1.59
N LEU A 467 -5.17 21.37 -1.25
CA LEU A 467 -4.71 21.30 0.14
C LEU A 467 -5.10 22.54 0.96
N ARG A 468 -5.15 23.73 0.35
CA ARG A 468 -5.68 24.94 1.01
C ARG A 468 -7.17 24.79 1.33
N LEU A 469 -7.95 24.23 0.41
CA LEU A 469 -9.36 23.93 0.68
C LEU A 469 -9.52 22.90 1.81
N VAL A 470 -8.75 21.81 1.78
CA VAL A 470 -8.71 20.82 2.88
C VAL A 470 -8.39 21.46 4.22
N CYS A 471 -7.39 22.35 4.24
CA CYS A 471 -6.99 23.10 5.44
C CYS A 471 -8.17 23.96 5.96
N ALA A 472 -8.81 24.73 5.07
CA ALA A 472 -9.98 25.55 5.40
C ALA A 472 -11.15 24.71 5.97
N LEU A 473 -11.45 23.55 5.36
CA LEU A 473 -12.54 22.65 5.77
C LEU A 473 -12.32 22.05 7.17
N SER A 474 -11.07 21.72 7.48
CA SER A 474 -10.70 21.19 8.79
C SER A 474 -10.78 22.22 9.91
N GLY A 475 -10.81 23.52 9.56
CA GLY A 475 -10.64 24.65 10.48
C GLY A 475 -9.21 24.79 11.01
N ASN A 476 -8.27 23.98 10.53
CA ASN A 476 -6.89 24.01 10.97
C ASN A 476 -6.18 25.27 10.46
N ARG A 477 -5.36 25.89 11.31
CA ARG A 477 -4.47 26.98 10.93
C ARG A 477 -3.08 26.74 11.47
N TYR A 478 -2.12 27.46 10.90
CA TYR A 478 -0.71 27.36 11.29
C TYR A 478 -0.49 27.74 12.76
N ASP A 479 -1.19 28.78 13.22
CA ASP A 479 -1.13 29.38 14.55
C ASP A 479 -2.14 28.78 15.56
N ALA A 480 -3.24 28.19 15.07
CA ALA A 480 -4.31 27.61 15.88
C ALA A 480 -4.63 26.17 15.44
N SER A 481 -3.69 25.25 15.71
CA SER A 481 -3.87 23.83 15.39
C SER A 481 -4.98 23.20 16.24
N LEU A 482 -5.97 22.61 15.59
CA LEU A 482 -7.08 21.91 16.26
C LEU A 482 -6.75 20.41 16.45
N PRO A 483 -6.98 19.82 17.62
CA PRO A 483 -6.74 18.40 17.86
C PRO A 483 -7.51 17.50 16.88
N ASN A 484 -6.83 16.49 16.34
CA ASN A 484 -7.36 15.47 15.43
C ASN A 484 -8.10 16.05 14.22
N SER A 485 -7.75 17.26 13.80
CA SER A 485 -8.54 17.99 12.82
C SER A 485 -8.34 17.58 11.38
N LEU A 486 -7.12 17.17 11.06
CA LEU A 486 -6.69 16.82 9.72
C LEU A 486 -5.75 15.60 9.76
N MET A 487 -5.99 14.64 8.87
CA MET A 487 -5.08 13.53 8.60
C MET A 487 -4.82 13.44 7.11
N LEU A 488 -3.54 13.45 6.75
CA LEU A 488 -3.05 13.29 5.39
C LEU A 488 -2.38 11.93 5.26
N VAL A 489 -2.83 11.15 4.30
CA VAL A 489 -2.26 9.85 3.97
C VAL A 489 -1.77 9.88 2.53
N GLY A 490 -0.56 9.39 2.30
CA GLY A 490 0.02 9.43 0.97
C GLY A 490 1.29 8.59 0.81
N ASP A 491 1.71 8.48 -0.44
CA ASP A 491 2.93 7.81 -0.85
C ASP A 491 3.72 8.75 -1.77
N ALA A 492 4.88 9.21 -1.30
CA ALA A 492 5.73 10.10 -2.06
C ALA A 492 6.13 9.48 -3.41
N HIS A 493 6.36 8.16 -3.45
CA HIS A 493 6.84 7.43 -4.63
C HIS A 493 5.74 7.15 -5.67
N GLN A 494 4.45 7.28 -5.32
CA GLN A 494 3.32 7.11 -6.25
C GLN A 494 2.82 8.43 -6.88
N ARG A 495 3.64 9.48 -6.87
CA ARG A 495 3.33 10.78 -7.49
C ARG A 495 3.46 10.69 -9.01
N ILE A 496 2.35 10.45 -9.71
CA ILE A 496 2.33 10.28 -11.17
C ILE A 496 1.74 11.48 -11.94
N TYR A 497 1.10 12.44 -11.26
CA TYR A 497 0.47 13.61 -11.90
C TYR A 497 1.36 14.88 -11.93
N GLY A 498 2.64 14.77 -11.56
CA GLY A 498 3.61 15.87 -11.67
C GLY A 498 3.39 17.07 -10.73
N ARG A 499 2.33 17.06 -9.91
CA ARG A 499 2.00 18.14 -8.96
C ARG A 499 2.95 18.13 -7.76
N ARG A 500 3.64 19.25 -7.53
CA ARG A 500 4.47 19.43 -6.34
C ARG A 500 3.76 20.37 -5.36
N ALA A 501 3.20 19.79 -4.31
CA ALA A 501 2.63 20.57 -3.22
C ALA A 501 3.59 20.65 -2.03
N VAL A 502 3.70 21.84 -1.45
CA VAL A 502 4.43 22.07 -0.20
C VAL A 502 3.41 22.32 0.90
N LEU A 503 3.27 21.37 1.82
CA LEU A 503 2.24 21.40 2.87
C LEU A 503 2.29 22.68 3.72
N ASN A 504 3.49 23.10 4.11
CA ASN A 504 3.69 24.32 4.89
C ASN A 504 3.11 25.57 4.19
N LYS A 505 3.27 25.68 2.86
CA LYS A 505 2.69 26.81 2.08
C LYS A 505 1.17 26.77 1.98
N CYS A 506 0.57 25.61 2.28
CA CYS A 506 -0.89 25.43 2.31
C CYS A 506 -1.47 25.64 3.73
N GLY A 507 -0.65 26.08 4.70
CA GLY A 507 -1.06 26.26 6.09
C GLY A 507 -1.11 24.95 6.89
N ILE A 508 -0.54 23.87 6.36
CA ILE A 508 -0.53 22.56 6.99
C ILE A 508 0.86 22.31 7.58
N ASN A 509 0.94 22.29 8.92
CA ASN A 509 2.17 21.95 9.63
C ASN A 509 2.06 20.55 10.22
N VAL A 510 2.94 19.64 9.79
CA VAL A 510 3.01 18.24 10.24
C VAL A 510 4.33 17.91 10.94
N ARG A 511 5.19 18.91 11.22
CA ARG A 511 6.49 18.71 11.86
C ARG A 511 6.33 18.02 13.21
N GLY A 512 7.09 16.95 13.42
CA GLY A 512 7.00 16.09 14.62
C GLY A 512 5.74 15.20 14.70
N ARG A 513 4.84 15.26 13.70
CA ARG A 513 3.55 14.56 13.66
C ARG A 513 3.42 13.69 12.40
N SER A 514 4.55 13.19 11.91
CA SER A 514 4.60 12.23 10.80
C SER A 514 4.71 10.80 11.34
N ALA A 515 4.05 9.85 10.69
CA ALA A 515 4.20 8.41 10.93
C ALA A 515 4.48 7.70 9.60
N LYS A 516 5.32 6.66 9.63
CA LYS A 516 5.64 5.85 8.45
C LYS A 516 5.14 4.41 8.64
N LEU A 517 4.51 3.87 7.61
CA LEU A 517 4.06 2.48 7.53
C LEU A 517 5.08 1.66 6.76
N TYR A 518 5.74 0.71 7.43
CA TYR A 518 6.86 -0.05 6.84
C TYR A 518 6.45 -1.39 6.21
N LEU A 519 5.40 -2.04 6.72
CA LEU A 519 4.97 -3.36 6.26
C LEU A 519 4.00 -3.25 5.09
N ASN A 520 4.30 -3.97 3.99
CA ASN A 520 3.49 -4.16 2.80
C ASN A 520 2.71 -5.48 2.92
N TYR A 521 1.39 -5.37 2.78
CA TYR A 521 0.43 -6.47 2.91
C TYR A 521 -0.13 -6.92 1.55
N ARG A 522 0.23 -6.23 0.47
CA ARG A 522 -0.37 -6.41 -0.87
C ARG A 522 0.54 -7.22 -1.78
N SER A 523 1.75 -6.72 -2.02
CA SER A 523 2.67 -7.25 -3.03
C SER A 523 3.72 -8.12 -2.39
N THR A 524 4.17 -9.15 -3.09
CA THR A 524 5.27 -10.00 -2.62
C THR A 524 6.60 -9.25 -2.54
N GLU A 525 7.53 -9.77 -1.75
CA GLU A 525 8.83 -9.13 -1.51
C GLU A 525 9.67 -8.96 -2.78
N HIS A 526 9.63 -9.92 -3.72
CA HIS A 526 10.34 -9.77 -5.00
C HIS A 526 9.73 -8.70 -5.91
N ILE A 527 8.39 -8.57 -5.93
CA ILE A 527 7.72 -7.48 -6.66
C ILE A 527 8.10 -6.14 -6.04
N ARG A 528 8.08 -6.04 -4.71
CA ARG A 528 8.46 -4.82 -3.97
C ARG A 528 9.91 -4.44 -4.27
N ARG A 529 10.86 -5.37 -4.17
CA ARG A 529 12.29 -5.14 -4.45
C ARG A 529 12.51 -4.63 -5.87
N LEU A 530 11.89 -5.27 -6.86
CA LEU A 530 11.97 -4.79 -8.25
C LEU A 530 11.39 -3.38 -8.40
N ALA A 531 10.23 -3.12 -7.80
CA ALA A 531 9.61 -1.81 -7.86
C ALA A 531 10.48 -0.74 -7.18
N VAL A 532 11.08 -1.04 -6.02
CA VAL A 532 11.96 -0.12 -5.30
C VAL A 532 13.26 0.14 -6.06
N ALA A 533 13.85 -0.90 -6.67
CA ALA A 533 15.07 -0.80 -7.48
C ALA A 533 14.91 0.18 -8.66
N LEU A 534 13.70 0.29 -9.24
CA LEU A 534 13.39 1.28 -10.28
C LEU A 534 13.47 2.74 -9.80
N LEU A 535 13.37 2.96 -8.49
CA LEU A 535 13.37 4.28 -7.87
C LEU A 535 14.69 4.58 -7.15
N GLU A 536 15.65 3.65 -7.13
CA GLU A 536 16.97 3.89 -6.55
C GLU A 536 17.71 4.98 -7.35
N GLY A 537 18.21 6.00 -6.63
CA GLY A 537 18.82 7.18 -7.24
C GLY A 537 17.83 8.28 -7.67
N VAL A 538 16.51 8.05 -7.56
CA VAL A 538 15.49 9.08 -7.79
C VAL A 538 15.19 9.79 -6.47
N SER A 539 15.58 11.07 -6.35
CA SER A 539 15.21 11.88 -5.19
C SER A 539 13.72 12.21 -5.22
N VAL A 540 12.94 11.68 -4.26
CA VAL A 540 11.50 11.95 -4.14
C VAL A 540 11.23 12.79 -2.89
N ASP A 541 10.50 13.88 -3.08
CA ASP A 541 10.02 14.78 -2.03
C ASP A 541 8.87 14.13 -1.24
N ASP A 542 9.04 14.03 0.08
CA ASP A 542 8.17 13.38 1.08
C ASP A 542 6.83 14.10 1.34
N LEU A 543 6.41 14.99 0.44
CA LEU A 543 5.25 15.89 0.52
C LEU A 543 5.46 17.11 1.42
N ASP A 544 6.63 17.28 2.04
CA ASP A 544 6.97 18.46 2.86
C ASP A 544 8.34 19.07 2.51
N GLY A 545 8.95 18.62 1.41
CA GLY A 545 10.25 19.10 0.92
C GLY A 545 11.47 18.33 1.45
N GLU A 546 11.29 17.28 2.26
CA GLU A 546 12.37 16.38 2.69
C GLU A 546 12.50 15.19 1.73
N SER A 547 13.68 14.55 1.63
CA SER A 547 13.86 13.37 0.79
C SER A 547 13.36 12.11 1.51
N ASP A 548 12.42 11.38 0.92
CA ASP A 548 12.07 10.04 1.40
C ASP A 548 12.96 8.97 0.74
N ASN A 549 13.45 8.04 1.53
CA ASN A 549 14.24 6.90 1.07
C ASN A 549 13.44 5.63 1.31
N ASN A 550 13.36 4.74 0.31
CA ASN A 550 12.63 3.45 0.38
C ASN A 550 13.26 2.40 1.32
N LYS A 551 14.13 2.79 2.26
CA LYS A 551 14.79 1.88 3.22
C LYS A 551 13.81 1.47 4.34
N GLY A 552 13.73 0.19 4.68
CA GLY A 552 12.87 -0.32 5.75
C GLY A 552 11.47 -0.76 5.34
N TYR A 553 11.12 -0.75 4.04
CA TYR A 553 9.83 -1.30 3.57
C TYR A 553 9.95 -2.80 3.32
N HIS A 554 9.03 -3.61 3.86
CA HIS A 554 9.07 -5.06 3.73
C HIS A 554 7.71 -5.64 3.39
N SER A 555 7.67 -6.66 2.55
CA SER A 555 6.46 -7.45 2.30
C SER A 555 6.39 -8.66 3.22
N LEU A 556 5.19 -8.98 3.70
CA LEU A 556 4.95 -10.14 4.57
C LEU A 556 5.02 -11.49 3.84
N VAL A 557 5.10 -11.50 2.51
CA VAL A 557 5.07 -12.71 1.70
C VAL A 557 6.23 -12.69 0.72
N VAL A 558 7.11 -13.68 0.81
CA VAL A 558 8.11 -13.96 -0.22
C VAL A 558 7.42 -14.68 -1.38
N GLY A 559 7.38 -14.04 -2.55
CA GLY A 559 6.65 -14.52 -3.73
C GLY A 559 7.54 -15.22 -4.75
N THR A 560 7.09 -15.24 -6.01
CA THR A 560 7.93 -15.61 -7.15
C THR A 560 8.69 -14.38 -7.65
N LYS A 561 9.91 -14.60 -8.17
CA LYS A 561 10.70 -13.52 -8.79
C LYS A 561 10.02 -13.08 -10.10
N PRO A 562 9.74 -11.78 -10.31
CA PRO A 562 9.23 -11.31 -11.58
C PRO A 562 10.18 -11.65 -12.73
N GLU A 563 9.64 -12.16 -13.83
CA GLU A 563 10.41 -12.46 -15.02
C GLU A 563 10.29 -11.31 -16.02
N MET A 564 11.41 -10.98 -16.68
CA MET A 564 11.45 -10.10 -17.84
C MET A 564 11.87 -10.91 -19.07
N VAL A 565 11.03 -10.95 -20.10
CA VAL A 565 11.26 -11.75 -21.30
C VAL A 565 11.27 -10.87 -22.54
N ARG A 566 12.18 -11.20 -23.48
CA ARG A 566 12.33 -10.50 -24.76
C ARG A 566 11.93 -11.38 -25.92
N PHE A 567 11.33 -10.77 -26.93
CA PHE A 567 10.82 -11.43 -28.12
C PHE A 567 11.31 -10.72 -29.39
N ASP A 568 11.34 -11.44 -30.51
CA ASP A 568 11.76 -10.87 -31.80
C ASP A 568 10.63 -10.10 -32.50
N GLY A 569 9.38 -10.33 -32.09
CA GLY A 569 8.23 -9.69 -32.71
C GLY A 569 6.99 -9.62 -31.82
N PHE A 570 6.09 -8.69 -32.17
CA PHE A 570 4.86 -8.42 -31.43
C PHE A 570 3.95 -9.65 -31.32
N GLU A 571 3.79 -10.44 -32.39
CA GLU A 571 2.92 -11.62 -32.33
C GLU A 571 3.49 -12.71 -31.41
N GLN A 572 4.81 -12.92 -31.39
CA GLN A 572 5.46 -13.85 -30.46
C GLN A 572 5.29 -13.41 -29.00
N GLU A 573 5.44 -12.11 -28.73
CA GLU A 573 5.17 -11.53 -27.42
C GLU A 573 3.73 -11.82 -26.98
N MET A 574 2.75 -11.59 -27.86
CA MET A 574 1.33 -11.81 -27.55
C MET A 574 0.96 -13.28 -27.37
N ASP A 575 1.61 -14.21 -28.08
CA ASP A 575 1.47 -15.66 -27.85
C ASP A 575 1.92 -16.04 -26.43
N ALA A 576 3.07 -15.49 -26.01
CA ALA A 576 3.59 -15.73 -24.67
C ALA A 576 2.74 -15.07 -23.57
N VAL A 577 2.24 -13.84 -23.78
CA VAL A 577 1.27 -13.18 -22.88
C VAL A 577 0.06 -14.07 -22.67
N ALA A 578 -0.54 -14.57 -23.77
CA ALA A 578 -1.73 -15.40 -23.71
C ALA A 578 -1.49 -16.72 -22.97
N LYS A 579 -0.33 -17.35 -23.19
CA LYS A 579 0.08 -18.56 -22.49
C LYS A 579 0.26 -18.31 -20.99
N LYS A 580 0.98 -17.25 -20.62
CA LYS A 580 1.26 -16.91 -19.21
C LYS A 580 0.00 -16.62 -18.41
N LEU A 581 -0.99 -15.93 -19.00
CA LEU A 581 -2.29 -15.70 -18.35
C LEU A 581 -3.04 -17.00 -18.05
N LYS A 582 -3.07 -17.94 -19.01
CA LYS A 582 -3.71 -19.25 -18.83
C LYS A 582 -2.99 -20.09 -17.77
N GLU A 583 -1.65 -20.04 -17.75
CA GLU A 583 -0.83 -20.70 -16.73
C GLU A 583 -1.17 -20.19 -15.33
N TRP A 584 -1.13 -18.86 -15.10
CA TRP A 584 -1.45 -18.28 -13.81
C TRP A 584 -2.89 -18.56 -13.37
N ALA A 585 -3.87 -18.37 -14.27
CA ALA A 585 -5.27 -18.66 -13.97
C ALA A 585 -5.49 -20.11 -13.53
N THR A 586 -4.78 -21.06 -14.16
CA THR A 586 -4.84 -22.49 -13.81
C THR A 586 -4.13 -22.79 -12.48
N GLU A 587 -2.93 -22.23 -12.27
CA GLU A 587 -2.13 -22.42 -11.05
C GLU A 587 -2.86 -21.87 -9.82
N ASP A 588 -3.37 -20.65 -9.92
CA ASP A 588 -4.04 -19.96 -8.82
C ASP A 588 -5.51 -20.38 -8.66
N LYS A 589 -6.07 -21.13 -9.62
CA LYS A 589 -7.48 -21.52 -9.71
C LYS A 589 -8.42 -20.30 -9.59
N ARG A 590 -8.08 -19.23 -10.32
CA ARG A 590 -8.79 -17.95 -10.30
C ARG A 590 -9.24 -17.54 -11.71
N PRO A 591 -10.35 -16.79 -11.83
CA PRO A 591 -10.80 -16.26 -13.10
C PRO A 591 -9.81 -15.24 -13.68
N LEU A 592 -9.84 -15.04 -14.99
CA LEU A 592 -9.04 -14.06 -15.73
C LEU A 592 -9.30 -12.61 -15.29
N CYS A 593 -10.46 -12.31 -14.72
CA CYS A 593 -10.79 -10.98 -14.22
C CYS A 593 -9.93 -10.52 -13.02
N ASP A 594 -9.28 -11.46 -12.33
CA ASP A 594 -8.31 -11.15 -11.27
C ASP A 594 -6.95 -10.69 -11.82
N TYR A 595 -6.73 -10.73 -13.13
CA TYR A 595 -5.47 -10.36 -13.79
C TYR A 595 -5.63 -9.11 -14.64
N ALA A 596 -4.52 -8.38 -14.82
CA ALA A 596 -4.49 -7.19 -15.66
C ALA A 596 -3.30 -7.14 -16.63
N ILE A 597 -3.54 -6.47 -17.75
CA ILE A 597 -2.54 -6.09 -18.73
C ILE A 597 -2.47 -4.57 -18.76
N LEU A 598 -1.32 -4.02 -18.41
CA LEU A 598 -1.13 -2.58 -18.26
C LEU A 598 -0.18 -2.06 -19.34
N CYS A 599 -0.68 -1.16 -20.18
CA CYS A 599 0.09 -0.58 -21.29
C CYS A 599 0.40 0.90 -21.06
N ARG A 600 1.41 1.46 -21.74
CA ARG A 600 1.76 2.88 -21.57
C ARG A 600 0.78 3.84 -22.22
N THR A 601 0.22 3.51 -23.39
CA THR A 601 -0.66 4.39 -24.19
C THR A 601 -1.98 3.72 -24.54
N LYS A 602 -2.99 4.50 -24.94
CA LYS A 602 -4.29 3.97 -25.40
C LYS A 602 -4.17 3.18 -26.70
N GLU A 603 -3.24 3.58 -27.58
CA GLU A 603 -2.96 2.88 -28.83
C GLU A 603 -2.46 1.46 -28.55
N GLU A 604 -1.57 1.30 -27.56
CA GLU A 604 -1.07 0.00 -27.14
C GLU A 604 -2.16 -0.85 -26.47
N VAL A 605 -3.03 -0.25 -25.64
CA VAL A 605 -4.21 -0.94 -25.09
C VAL A 605 -5.07 -1.52 -26.22
N PHE A 606 -5.35 -0.75 -27.27
CA PHE A 606 -6.14 -1.19 -28.41
C PHE A 606 -5.43 -2.30 -29.20
N ALA A 607 -4.13 -2.15 -29.48
CA ALA A 607 -3.34 -3.13 -30.22
C ALA A 607 -3.25 -4.48 -29.50
N VAL A 608 -2.94 -4.45 -28.21
CA VAL A 608 -2.83 -5.64 -27.35
C VAL A 608 -4.20 -6.31 -27.18
N GLY A 609 -5.27 -5.55 -26.92
CA GLY A 609 -6.64 -6.09 -26.83
C GLY A 609 -7.07 -6.81 -28.12
N LYS A 610 -6.76 -6.24 -29.30
CA LYS A 610 -7.03 -6.90 -30.60
C LYS A 610 -6.20 -8.18 -30.78
N ALA A 611 -4.97 -8.21 -30.29
CA ALA A 611 -4.10 -9.38 -30.37
C ALA A 611 -4.55 -10.53 -29.46
N LEU A 612 -5.07 -10.22 -28.26
CA LEU A 612 -5.62 -11.20 -27.31
C LEU A 612 -6.93 -11.81 -27.83
N LYS A 613 -7.80 -11.00 -28.42
CA LYS A 613 -9.05 -11.47 -29.02
C LYS A 613 -8.80 -12.52 -30.12
N ARG A 614 -7.73 -12.37 -30.90
CA ARG A 614 -7.30 -13.36 -31.92
C ARG A 614 -6.82 -14.69 -31.31
N ARG A 615 -6.49 -14.69 -30.01
CA ARG A 615 -6.00 -15.85 -29.24
C ARG A 615 -7.04 -16.40 -28.27
N GLU A 616 -8.30 -16.03 -28.50
CA GLU A 616 -9.45 -16.48 -27.70
C GLU A 616 -9.36 -16.10 -26.22
N ILE A 617 -8.71 -14.98 -25.90
CA ILE A 617 -8.73 -14.38 -24.57
C ILE A 617 -9.63 -13.15 -24.62
N GLU A 618 -10.74 -13.17 -23.89
CA GLU A 618 -11.56 -11.98 -23.70
C GLU A 618 -10.82 -10.98 -22.81
N SER A 619 -10.77 -9.72 -23.24
CA SER A 619 -10.20 -8.61 -22.48
C SER A 619 -11.23 -7.49 -22.33
N LEU A 620 -11.38 -6.97 -21.11
CA LEU A 620 -12.25 -5.85 -20.81
C LEU A 620 -11.41 -4.59 -20.60
N GLU A 621 -11.61 -3.57 -21.43
CA GLU A 621 -10.95 -2.28 -21.24
C GLU A 621 -11.55 -1.56 -20.03
N ILE A 622 -10.71 -1.16 -19.09
CA ILE A 622 -11.14 -0.34 -17.95
C ILE A 622 -11.44 1.08 -18.45
N LYS A 623 -12.72 1.34 -18.75
CA LYS A 623 -13.26 2.66 -19.10
C LYS A 623 -13.86 3.33 -17.86
N THR A 624 -13.84 4.66 -17.82
CA THR A 624 -14.55 5.42 -16.78
C THR A 624 -16.05 5.37 -17.01
N GLU A 625 -16.78 5.43 -15.89
CA GLU A 625 -18.24 5.51 -15.76
C GLU A 625 -18.97 4.19 -16.00
N GLU A 626 -19.53 3.66 -14.90
CA GLU A 626 -20.59 2.64 -14.86
C GLU A 626 -20.37 1.41 -15.74
N ASP A 627 -19.55 0.48 -15.26
CA ASP A 627 -19.77 -0.94 -15.57
C ASP A 627 -19.53 -1.78 -14.31
N ASP A 628 -20.48 -1.70 -13.37
CA ASP A 628 -20.82 -2.81 -12.46
C ASP A 628 -21.59 -3.92 -13.25
N GLY A 629 -21.42 -3.97 -14.58
CA GLY A 629 -22.16 -4.78 -15.53
C GLY A 629 -21.39 -6.01 -15.99
N ILE A 630 -21.64 -7.13 -15.30
CA ILE A 630 -21.30 -8.51 -15.68
C ILE A 630 -19.80 -8.85 -15.52
N GLN A 631 -19.49 -9.57 -14.43
CA GLN A 631 -18.30 -10.42 -14.32
C GLN A 631 -18.30 -11.45 -15.46
N LYS A 632 -17.83 -11.04 -16.64
CA LYS A 632 -17.31 -11.98 -17.63
C LYS A 632 -15.91 -12.36 -17.18
N ASP A 633 -15.57 -13.62 -17.39
CA ASP A 633 -14.23 -14.16 -17.15
C ASP A 633 -13.25 -13.61 -18.21
N ALA A 634 -12.93 -12.31 -18.09
CA ALA A 634 -12.16 -11.55 -19.05
C ALA A 634 -11.01 -10.81 -18.34
N VAL A 635 -9.83 -10.77 -18.96
CA VAL A 635 -8.67 -10.08 -18.41
C VAL A 635 -8.86 -8.56 -18.46
N SER A 636 -8.51 -7.86 -17.39
CA SER A 636 -8.59 -6.39 -17.37
C SER A 636 -7.48 -5.80 -18.23
N ILE A 637 -7.78 -4.86 -19.13
CA ILE A 637 -6.75 -4.14 -19.91
C ILE A 637 -6.90 -2.63 -19.73
N ALA A 638 -5.80 -1.94 -19.45
CA ALA A 638 -5.83 -0.50 -19.19
C ALA A 638 -4.49 0.17 -19.45
N THR A 639 -4.51 1.50 -19.46
CA THR A 639 -3.26 2.26 -19.36
C THR A 639 -2.72 2.20 -17.93
N MET A 640 -1.39 2.28 -17.75
CA MET A 640 -0.76 2.30 -16.42
C MET A 640 -1.37 3.37 -15.49
N HIS A 641 -1.72 4.55 -16.03
CA HIS A 641 -2.38 5.63 -15.28
C HIS A 641 -3.72 5.20 -14.69
N ARG A 642 -4.51 4.44 -15.47
CA ARG A 642 -5.86 3.99 -15.07
C ARG A 642 -5.84 2.83 -14.07
N ALA A 643 -4.71 2.13 -13.97
CA ALA A 643 -4.54 1.08 -12.97
C ALA A 643 -4.43 1.63 -11.55
N LYS A 644 -4.15 2.94 -11.38
CA LYS A 644 -4.02 3.55 -10.06
C LYS A 644 -5.32 3.42 -9.27
N GLY A 645 -5.23 2.88 -8.05
CA GLY A 645 -6.38 2.60 -7.18
C GLY A 645 -7.03 1.24 -7.39
N LEU A 646 -6.65 0.49 -8.43
CA LEU A 646 -7.08 -0.88 -8.67
C LEU A 646 -6.05 -1.88 -8.14
N GLU A 647 -6.44 -3.15 -7.98
CA GLU A 647 -5.58 -4.22 -7.48
C GLU A 647 -5.86 -5.50 -8.25
N PHE A 648 -4.81 -6.26 -8.57
CA PHE A 648 -4.89 -7.50 -9.36
C PHE A 648 -3.99 -8.58 -8.74
N VAL A 649 -4.39 -9.84 -8.89
CA VAL A 649 -3.59 -11.00 -8.45
C VAL A 649 -2.29 -11.07 -9.26
N GLY A 650 -2.37 -10.86 -10.56
CA GLY A 650 -1.21 -10.76 -11.45
C GLY A 650 -1.30 -9.62 -12.45
N VAL A 651 -0.16 -9.01 -12.75
CA VAL A 651 -0.04 -7.93 -13.73
C VAL A 651 0.99 -8.29 -14.80
N ILE A 652 0.57 -8.14 -16.07
CA ILE A 652 1.45 -8.20 -17.22
C ILE A 652 1.68 -6.79 -17.76
N LEU A 653 2.95 -6.46 -17.98
CA LEU A 653 3.40 -5.18 -18.54
C LEU A 653 4.10 -5.48 -19.87
N PRO A 654 3.34 -5.58 -20.97
CA PRO A 654 3.92 -5.83 -22.28
C PRO A 654 4.43 -4.53 -22.89
N ARG A 655 5.13 -4.65 -24.02
CA ARG A 655 5.56 -3.50 -24.85
C ARG A 655 6.54 -2.56 -24.12
N LEU A 656 7.34 -3.08 -23.20
CA LEU A 656 8.42 -2.33 -22.55
C LEU A 656 9.66 -2.23 -23.47
N ASN A 657 9.48 -1.51 -24.57
CA ASN A 657 10.43 -1.44 -25.69
C ASN A 657 10.92 -0.02 -25.87
N ARG A 658 12.16 0.15 -26.34
CA ARG A 658 12.71 1.46 -26.71
C ARG A 658 11.78 2.16 -27.72
N GLY A 659 11.38 3.39 -27.40
CA GLY A 659 10.44 4.19 -28.21
C GLY A 659 8.96 4.02 -27.85
N VAL A 660 8.59 2.98 -27.08
CA VAL A 660 7.24 2.81 -26.51
C VAL A 660 7.24 3.17 -25.03
N TRP A 661 8.26 2.73 -24.29
CA TRP A 661 8.51 3.10 -22.91
C TRP A 661 10.02 3.28 -22.67
N PRO A 662 10.46 4.33 -21.95
CA PRO A 662 9.65 5.46 -21.47
C PRO A 662 9.13 6.35 -22.61
N LEU A 663 7.94 6.94 -22.43
CA LEU A 663 7.37 7.81 -23.46
C LEU A 663 8.05 9.19 -23.42
N LYS A 664 8.90 9.49 -24.41
CA LYS A 664 9.61 10.77 -24.52
C LYS A 664 8.81 11.75 -25.41
N PRO A 665 8.47 12.96 -24.93
CA PRO A 665 7.75 13.95 -25.74
C PRO A 665 8.61 14.47 -26.91
N ALA A 666 7.97 15.07 -27.91
CA ALA A 666 8.68 15.73 -29.00
C ALA A 666 9.61 16.83 -28.46
N GLY A 667 10.88 16.82 -28.88
CA GLY A 667 11.88 17.77 -28.37
C GLY A 667 12.49 17.42 -27.02
N PHE A 668 12.24 16.22 -26.47
CA PHE A 668 12.81 15.77 -25.20
C PHE A 668 14.33 15.94 -25.10
N GLU A 669 15.07 15.59 -26.16
CA GLU A 669 16.53 15.73 -26.22
C GLU A 669 17.01 17.20 -26.16
N GLY A 670 16.14 18.15 -26.49
CA GLY A 670 16.41 19.59 -26.40
C GLY A 670 16.10 20.22 -25.04
N LEU A 671 15.51 19.46 -24.10
CA LEU A 671 15.24 19.94 -22.74
C LEU A 671 16.54 20.02 -21.92
N ASP A 672 16.55 20.88 -20.89
CA ASP A 672 17.65 20.89 -19.94
C ASP A 672 17.70 19.59 -19.11
N GLN A 673 18.87 19.26 -18.56
CA GLN A 673 19.08 18.01 -17.83
C GLN A 673 18.15 17.83 -16.62
N VAL A 674 17.71 18.91 -15.97
CA VAL A 674 16.80 18.82 -14.81
C VAL A 674 15.42 18.40 -15.29
N SER A 675 14.92 19.01 -16.37
CA SER A 675 13.65 18.64 -16.99
C SER A 675 13.64 17.21 -17.51
N GLN A 676 14.71 16.78 -18.18
CA GLN A 676 14.82 15.39 -18.66
C GLN A 676 14.78 14.38 -17.51
N ARG A 677 15.56 14.62 -16.43
CA ARG A 677 15.57 13.78 -15.24
C ARG A 677 14.20 13.74 -14.55
N ALA A 678 13.53 14.88 -14.43
CA ALA A 678 12.21 14.96 -13.82
C ALA A 678 11.14 14.17 -14.61
N HIS A 679 11.18 14.25 -15.93
CA HIS A 679 10.28 13.49 -16.81
C HIS A 679 10.53 11.98 -16.71
N LEU A 680 11.79 11.54 -16.79
CA LEU A 680 12.15 10.12 -16.64
C LEU A 680 11.78 9.59 -15.26
N ALA A 681 12.00 10.38 -14.20
CA ALA A 681 11.54 10.02 -12.86
C ALA A 681 10.02 9.81 -12.80
N GLY A 682 9.24 10.63 -13.52
CA GLY A 682 7.80 10.45 -13.67
C GLY A 682 7.41 9.14 -14.36
N GLU A 683 8.11 8.77 -15.44
CA GLU A 683 7.90 7.49 -16.14
C GLU A 683 8.27 6.28 -15.28
N LEU A 684 9.35 6.38 -14.48
CA LEU A 684 9.73 5.37 -13.49
C LEU A 684 8.69 5.25 -12.37
N SER A 685 8.21 6.36 -11.83
CA SER A 685 7.09 6.37 -10.87
C SER A 685 5.82 5.75 -11.45
N LEU A 686 5.53 5.97 -12.73
CA LEU A 686 4.38 5.34 -13.38
C LEU A 686 4.54 3.81 -13.48
N LEU A 687 5.73 3.32 -13.85
CA LEU A 687 6.01 1.89 -13.86
C LEU A 687 5.97 1.28 -12.45
N TYR A 688 6.51 1.98 -11.45
CA TYR A 688 6.39 1.62 -10.05
C TYR A 688 4.93 1.45 -9.62
N VAL A 689 4.05 2.42 -9.96
CA VAL A 689 2.61 2.32 -9.66
C VAL A 689 2.01 1.08 -10.31
N ALA A 690 2.37 0.79 -11.56
CA ALA A 690 1.83 -0.34 -12.32
C ALA A 690 2.28 -1.70 -11.72
N LEU A 691 3.55 -1.85 -11.37
CA LEU A 691 4.09 -3.04 -10.70
C LEU A 691 3.42 -3.29 -9.35
N THR A 692 3.24 -2.23 -8.56
CA THR A 692 2.66 -2.30 -7.22
C THR A 692 1.13 -2.46 -7.19
N ARG A 693 0.49 -2.61 -8.36
CA ARG A 693 -0.88 -3.10 -8.46
C ARG A 693 -0.99 -4.62 -8.38
N ALA A 694 0.11 -5.33 -8.63
CA ALA A 694 0.16 -6.78 -8.55
C ALA A 694 0.31 -7.26 -7.10
N MET A 695 -0.44 -8.31 -6.76
CA MET A 695 -0.31 -8.96 -5.46
C MET A 695 0.71 -10.08 -5.49
N LYS A 696 0.55 -11.03 -6.41
CA LYS A 696 1.33 -12.28 -6.44
C LYS A 696 2.29 -12.36 -7.62
N HIS A 697 1.81 -12.03 -8.82
CA HIS A 697 2.56 -12.28 -10.06
C HIS A 697 2.83 -11.00 -10.86
N VAL A 698 4.06 -10.84 -11.33
CA VAL A 698 4.43 -9.81 -12.30
C VAL A 698 5.18 -10.45 -13.45
N TRP A 699 4.80 -10.07 -14.68
CA TRP A 699 5.51 -10.46 -15.88
C TRP A 699 5.74 -9.25 -16.77
N LEU A 700 7.00 -9.03 -17.13
CA LEU A 700 7.46 -7.91 -17.95
C LEU A 700 7.85 -8.46 -19.31
N SER A 701 7.30 -7.90 -20.39
CA SER A 701 7.67 -8.33 -21.74
C SER A 701 7.96 -7.16 -22.67
N GLY A 702 8.79 -7.45 -23.66
CA GLY A 702 9.08 -6.51 -24.72
C GLY A 702 9.70 -7.14 -25.96
N VAL A 703 9.72 -6.37 -27.04
CA VAL A 703 10.31 -6.70 -28.33
C VAL A 703 11.61 -5.90 -28.51
N GLY A 704 12.67 -6.58 -28.94
CA GLY A 704 13.97 -5.96 -29.19
C GLY A 704 14.72 -5.56 -27.91
N GLU A 705 15.48 -4.46 -27.99
CA GLU A 705 16.39 -4.01 -26.93
C GLU A 705 15.67 -3.54 -25.66
N VAL A 706 16.32 -3.80 -24.52
CA VAL A 706 15.90 -3.32 -23.20
C VAL A 706 16.11 -1.80 -23.13
N PRO A 707 15.12 -1.00 -22.71
CA PRO A 707 15.34 0.42 -22.42
C PRO A 707 16.46 0.61 -21.38
N ASP A 708 17.33 1.61 -21.59
CA ASP A 708 18.47 1.91 -20.70
C ASP A 708 18.01 2.08 -19.24
N GLU A 709 16.84 2.69 -19.06
CA GLU A 709 16.20 2.97 -17.77
C GLU A 709 15.75 1.70 -17.01
N LEU A 710 15.66 0.53 -17.66
CA LEU A 710 15.41 -0.77 -17.03
C LEU A 710 16.67 -1.59 -16.81
N THR A 711 17.78 -1.23 -17.47
CA THR A 711 19.01 -2.02 -17.48
C THR A 711 19.73 -1.96 -16.14
N SER A 712 19.59 -0.85 -15.40
CA SER A 712 20.16 -0.68 -14.05
C SER A 712 19.42 -1.44 -12.94
N CYS A 713 18.23 -1.95 -13.21
CA CYS A 713 17.36 -2.59 -12.23
C CYS A 713 17.32 -4.12 -12.37
N LEU A 714 18.03 -4.64 -13.37
CA LEU A 714 18.30 -6.06 -13.64
C LEU A 714 19.63 -6.45 -13.01
#